data_AF-A0A354T7Z6-F1
#
_entry.id   AF-A0A354T7Z6-F1
#
_cell.length_a   1.000
_cell.length_b   1.000
_cell.length_c   1.000
_cell.angle_alpha   90.00
_cell.angle_beta   90.00
_cell.angle_gamma   90.00
#
_symmetry.space_group_name_H-M   'P 1'
#
loop_
_entity.id
_entity.type
_entity.pdbx_description
1 polymer ?
#
loop_
_entity_poly.entity_id
_entity_poly.type
_entity_poly.pdbx_seq_one_letter_code
_entity_poly.pdbx_strand_id
1 'polypeptide(L)'
;MNARFRSLFAVTAFLPLASCEKPVPPAVSAAPETAPYNAATENQLAEARDALQRQALEIETKTALMDKQLAEMEQALKDRENAELRDSLEALRQQNEDLRAQADMARQQSNAVTQRIANTTPRVNVTPQVSAPRDHSFFYEQLAPYGRWMDVSGYGYCWRPTITTARWRPYVDGCWVWSSMGWTWQSNEPFGWATYHYGRWVNLSRHGWVWVPGSEWAPAWVSWRQSRDHVGWAPLPPDRGSISGVYRDCDTQYNLGPSSYTFITTNHFVQPSYTTYCAPVTQNTTIFQSSVNVTQIVRCDDQPRRGMFKHHGGPARAQMERDSARPVPQIQVQSIAASQIPRSRPGHRRPEALARPVMVELPPLRAGAPSIRPQLAERIEKPRRVDAFEGVPQRVATEIRETIAAEKLTAAVQQPVTVIETTAPPVVVQPVETPATVVSAPVVAPASSETVSPAMAIEDKAITQPAAPVADEETSVTPEQPATPAVSAVVDQPAATAPAMPPVVTAAEPEKTPPTTVVMPADPVAPVSTVAVEATPPAVQPVPVVPVEIPASEPPVVPTMPAAPAVAESPVPQQDEPLAQQRAAAEKMAVEQAAAEAEKARMQADATAIQQRQKEELAAQQKATAEKMTAEQAQIAAETERVRQQAEATAMQQRQQEELAAQQRAMSEKAAADQALAAAETERARQQAEATAMQQRQQEELAAQQRAMAENRAAEQAQAAAEAERARQQAEAAAMQRQQEEAARRAQEVAQREAEEQARRQAEAEMRRAQEEAERRAQEMARQQAEEQARRAAEQQMRQQQEMAQRQAEEQARRAAEEQMRRAQEEAQRAAAEAAQRAAQEAAMRAQEEAQRAAAEAAQRAAAEAAQRAAEEAARNQPQPPPPGT
;
A
#
# COMPACT_ATOMS: atom_id res chain seq x y z
N MET A 1 -40.14 20.34 -7.12
CA MET A 1 -40.42 20.35 -5.67
C MET A 1 -39.10 20.39 -4.91
N ASN A 2 -39.05 21.06 -3.76
CA ASN A 2 -38.00 21.03 -2.72
C ASN A 2 -36.52 21.08 -3.17
N ALA A 3 -35.99 22.29 -3.36
CA ALA A 3 -34.58 22.58 -3.14
C ALA A 3 -34.41 23.27 -1.77
N ARG A 4 -33.39 22.90 -0.98
CA ARG A 4 -32.96 23.62 0.24
C ARG A 4 -31.45 23.47 0.51
N PHE A 5 -30.92 24.43 1.28
CA PHE A 5 -29.57 24.51 1.88
C PHE A 5 -28.40 25.04 1.03
N ARG A 6 -28.38 26.37 0.88
CA ARG A 6 -27.19 27.21 1.11
C ARG A 6 -27.60 28.54 1.75
N SER A 7 -27.20 28.78 3.00
CA SER A 7 -26.99 30.11 3.60
C SER A 7 -26.43 29.94 5.01
N LEU A 8 -25.33 30.63 5.32
CA LEU A 8 -24.84 30.89 6.68
C LEU A 8 -23.91 32.11 6.62
N PHE A 9 -24.38 33.24 7.14
CA PHE A 9 -23.58 34.44 7.40
C PHE A 9 -24.26 35.22 8.54
N ALA A 10 -23.47 35.97 9.33
CA ALA A 10 -23.90 36.90 10.37
C ALA A 10 -24.87 36.37 11.46
N VAL A 11 -24.33 36.11 12.65
CA VAL A 11 -25.13 36.00 13.89
C VAL A 11 -25.42 37.42 14.40
N THR A 12 -26.70 37.74 14.61
CA THR A 12 -27.14 38.90 15.41
C THR A 12 -27.88 38.41 16.65
N ALA A 13 -27.53 38.98 17.81
CA ALA A 13 -28.19 38.72 19.10
C ALA A 13 -28.97 39.96 19.58
N PHE A 14 -29.88 39.79 20.54
CA PHE A 14 -31.02 40.69 20.77
C PHE A 14 -31.35 40.81 22.28
N LEU A 15 -32.21 41.79 22.63
CA LEU A 15 -32.93 41.99 23.93
C LEU A 15 -32.17 42.72 25.07
N PRO A 16 -32.87 43.31 26.08
CA PRO A 16 -34.33 43.48 26.26
C PRO A 16 -34.79 44.95 26.50
N LEU A 17 -36.10 45.14 26.75
CA LEU A 17 -36.77 46.41 27.10
C LEU A 17 -37.34 46.41 28.53
N ALA A 18 -37.30 47.58 29.19
CA ALA A 18 -38.25 48.06 30.20
C ALA A 18 -38.01 49.58 30.42
N SER A 19 -38.89 50.43 30.94
CA SER A 19 -40.35 50.59 31.10
C SER A 19 -40.55 51.66 32.20
N CYS A 20 -41.73 52.28 32.31
CA CYS A 20 -42.08 53.33 33.30
C CYS A 20 -41.42 54.72 33.03
N GLU A 21 -42.02 55.89 33.31
CA GLU A 21 -43.43 56.22 33.59
C GLU A 21 -43.75 57.70 33.25
N LYS A 22 -44.99 58.17 33.50
CA LYS A 22 -45.48 59.50 33.08
C LYS A 22 -46.20 60.25 34.22
N PRO A 23 -45.75 61.46 34.63
CA PRO A 23 -46.44 62.28 35.62
C PRO A 23 -47.41 63.32 35.01
N VAL A 24 -48.38 63.76 35.82
CA VAL A 24 -49.38 64.83 35.59
C VAL A 24 -49.59 65.55 36.92
N PRO A 25 -49.48 66.90 37.01
CA PRO A 25 -50.61 67.73 37.47
C PRO A 25 -50.52 69.21 36.97
N PRO A 26 -51.30 70.18 37.52
CA PRO A 26 -52.75 70.33 37.48
C PRO A 26 -53.14 71.65 36.75
N ALA A 27 -54.29 72.28 37.04
CA ALA A 27 -54.80 73.41 36.26
C ALA A 27 -55.40 74.59 37.07
N VAL A 28 -55.49 75.75 36.40
CA VAL A 28 -56.33 76.95 36.64
C VAL A 28 -55.78 78.11 37.52
N SER A 29 -55.78 79.30 36.90
CA SER A 29 -55.90 80.67 37.46
C SER A 29 -54.74 81.35 38.21
N ALA A 30 -53.99 82.19 37.49
CA ALA A 30 -53.95 83.64 37.73
C ALA A 30 -53.45 84.41 36.48
N ALA A 31 -53.79 85.70 36.38
CA ALA A 31 -53.32 86.69 35.40
C ALA A 31 -52.91 87.97 36.19
N PRO A 32 -52.23 89.00 35.64
CA PRO A 32 -52.11 89.37 34.22
C PRO A 32 -50.71 89.89 33.78
N GLU A 33 -50.71 90.74 32.73
CA GLU A 33 -49.64 91.64 32.22
C GLU A 33 -48.63 91.10 31.18
N THR A 34 -47.98 92.05 30.49
CA THR A 34 -47.58 91.92 29.07
C THR A 34 -46.19 92.49 28.77
N ALA A 35 -45.37 91.72 28.04
CA ALA A 35 -44.13 92.16 27.40
C ALA A 35 -43.95 91.44 26.04
N PRO A 36 -43.21 92.00 25.06
CA PRO A 36 -43.36 91.62 23.66
C PRO A 36 -42.64 90.33 23.25
N TYR A 37 -43.27 89.59 22.33
CA TYR A 37 -42.71 88.44 21.63
C TYR A 37 -41.82 88.94 20.47
N ASN A 38 -40.51 88.71 20.56
CA ASN A 38 -39.55 89.26 19.58
C ASN A 38 -39.36 88.32 18.38
N ALA A 39 -39.90 88.69 17.22
CA ALA A 39 -39.64 87.98 15.96
C ALA A 39 -38.14 87.91 15.58
N ALA A 40 -37.32 88.84 16.09
CA ALA A 40 -35.87 88.81 15.93
C ALA A 40 -35.22 87.53 16.51
N THR A 41 -35.73 87.02 17.62
CA THR A 41 -35.21 85.76 18.22
C THR A 41 -35.63 84.51 17.45
N GLU A 42 -36.76 84.52 16.74
CA GLU A 42 -37.13 83.42 15.85
C GLU A 42 -36.24 83.40 14.60
N ASN A 43 -35.99 84.57 13.99
CA ASN A 43 -35.06 84.68 12.84
C ASN A 43 -33.65 84.22 13.21
N GLN A 44 -33.11 84.63 14.37
CA GLN A 44 -31.79 84.16 14.83
C GLN A 44 -31.75 82.64 15.06
N LEU A 45 -32.84 82.04 15.55
CA LEU A 45 -32.92 80.59 15.72
C LEU A 45 -33.01 79.85 14.38
N ALA A 46 -33.69 80.43 13.39
CA ALA A 46 -33.76 79.93 12.02
C ALA A 46 -32.40 80.03 11.30
N GLU A 47 -31.71 81.16 11.40
CA GLU A 47 -30.35 81.35 10.86
C GLU A 47 -29.35 80.38 11.49
N ALA A 48 -29.40 80.17 12.81
CA ALA A 48 -28.57 79.19 13.50
C ALA A 48 -28.86 77.75 13.04
N ARG A 49 -30.13 77.41 12.80
CA ARG A 49 -30.54 76.11 12.23
C ARG A 49 -30.03 75.92 10.80
N ASP A 50 -30.16 76.93 9.95
CA ASP A 50 -29.67 76.88 8.57
C ASP A 50 -28.14 76.77 8.51
N ALA A 51 -27.43 77.46 9.42
CA ALA A 51 -25.98 77.33 9.57
C ALA A 51 -25.59 75.89 9.97
N LEU A 52 -26.27 75.30 10.96
CA LEU A 52 -26.06 73.90 11.36
C LEU A 52 -26.39 72.90 10.24
N GLN A 53 -27.45 73.15 9.45
CA GLN A 53 -27.79 72.29 8.31
C GLN A 53 -26.79 72.41 7.15
N ARG A 54 -26.18 73.59 6.93
CA ARG A 54 -25.04 73.75 6.00
C ARG A 54 -23.80 73.03 6.50
N GLN A 55 -23.48 73.16 7.79
CA GLN A 55 -22.35 72.47 8.41
C GLN A 55 -22.52 70.94 8.37
N ALA A 56 -23.74 70.43 8.58
CA ALA A 56 -24.04 69.01 8.42
C ALA A 56 -23.79 68.53 6.98
N LEU A 57 -24.25 69.27 5.98
CA LEU A 57 -24.04 68.93 4.56
C LEU A 57 -22.57 69.05 4.13
N GLU A 58 -21.82 70.01 4.68
CA GLU A 58 -20.36 70.11 4.51
C GLU A 58 -19.63 68.91 5.14
N ILE A 59 -20.08 68.43 6.30
CA ILE A 59 -19.56 67.21 6.93
C ILE A 59 -19.91 65.98 6.07
N GLU A 60 -21.16 65.81 5.64
CA GLU A 60 -21.61 64.67 4.81
C GLU A 60 -20.87 64.59 3.48
N THR A 61 -20.68 65.72 2.80
CA THR A 61 -19.92 65.78 1.53
C THR A 61 -18.43 65.51 1.75
N LYS A 62 -17.86 65.94 2.88
CA LYS A 62 -16.47 65.64 3.26
C LYS A 62 -16.28 64.17 3.66
N THR A 63 -17.21 63.55 4.38
CA THR A 63 -17.14 62.11 4.69
C THR A 63 -17.27 61.28 3.43
N ALA A 64 -18.22 61.60 2.54
CA ALA A 64 -18.36 60.92 1.25
C ALA A 64 -17.11 61.03 0.36
N LEU A 65 -16.38 62.16 0.44
CA LEU A 65 -15.09 62.32 -0.23
C LEU A 65 -14.00 61.45 0.41
N MET A 66 -13.93 61.39 1.75
CA MET A 66 -12.96 60.55 2.46
C MET A 66 -13.22 59.04 2.24
N ASP A 67 -14.48 58.61 2.26
CA ASP A 67 -14.89 57.23 1.96
C ASP A 67 -14.50 56.85 0.52
N LYS A 68 -14.69 57.77 -0.43
CA LYS A 68 -14.22 57.60 -1.81
C LYS A 68 -12.69 57.45 -1.87
N GLN A 69 -11.93 58.32 -1.20
CA GLN A 69 -10.47 58.23 -1.17
C GLN A 69 -9.97 56.92 -0.53
N LEU A 70 -10.67 56.42 0.50
CA LEU A 70 -10.39 55.13 1.13
C LEU A 70 -10.57 53.98 0.13
N ALA A 71 -11.69 53.98 -0.61
CA ALA A 71 -11.98 52.95 -1.62
C ALA A 71 -11.01 52.99 -2.82
N GLU A 72 -10.63 54.20 -3.28
CA GLU A 72 -9.61 54.37 -4.33
C GLU A 72 -8.23 53.85 -3.87
N MET A 73 -7.84 54.09 -2.61
CA MET A 73 -6.61 53.56 -2.03
C MET A 73 -6.64 52.04 -1.83
N GLU A 74 -7.75 51.48 -1.36
CA GLU A 74 -7.93 50.03 -1.18
C GLU A 74 -7.88 49.30 -2.54
N GLN A 75 -8.45 49.89 -3.59
CA GLN A 75 -8.38 49.36 -4.94
C GLN A 75 -6.96 49.44 -5.51
N ALA A 76 -6.25 50.56 -5.33
CA ALA A 76 -4.86 50.70 -5.77
C ALA A 76 -3.91 49.70 -5.10
N LEU A 77 -4.13 49.38 -3.81
CA LEU A 77 -3.38 48.34 -3.11
C LEU A 77 -3.65 46.95 -3.70
N LYS A 78 -4.93 46.59 -3.95
CA LYS A 78 -5.31 45.32 -4.58
C LYS A 78 -4.72 45.17 -5.98
N ASP A 79 -4.78 46.22 -6.80
CA ASP A 79 -4.28 46.15 -8.18
C ASP A 79 -2.75 46.04 -8.21
N ARG A 80 -2.05 46.66 -7.25
CA ARG A 80 -0.61 46.49 -7.04
C ARG A 80 -0.25 45.07 -6.60
N GLU A 81 -0.90 44.53 -5.58
CA GLU A 81 -0.65 43.15 -5.11
C GLU A 81 -0.93 42.13 -6.22
N ASN A 82 -2.01 42.33 -6.99
CA ASN A 82 -2.33 41.50 -8.14
C ASN A 82 -1.34 41.69 -9.32
N ALA A 83 -0.55 42.76 -9.39
CA ALA A 83 0.54 42.89 -10.35
C ALA A 83 1.77 42.12 -9.86
N GLU A 84 2.22 42.38 -8.63
CA GLU A 84 3.38 41.72 -8.01
C GLU A 84 3.22 40.19 -7.96
N LEU A 85 2.00 39.68 -7.72
CA LEU A 85 1.68 38.25 -7.78
C LEU A 85 1.71 37.65 -9.20
N ARG A 86 1.39 38.44 -10.25
CA ARG A 86 1.48 37.97 -11.65
C ARG A 86 2.93 37.91 -12.10
N ASP A 87 3.73 38.92 -11.78
CA ASP A 87 5.16 38.95 -12.10
C ASP A 87 5.89 37.82 -11.37
N SER A 88 5.55 37.55 -10.11
CA SER A 88 6.05 36.41 -9.35
C SER A 88 5.66 35.05 -9.96
N LEU A 89 4.42 34.91 -10.44
CA LEU A 89 3.95 33.71 -11.12
C LEU A 89 4.70 33.48 -12.46
N GLU A 90 4.97 34.54 -13.22
CA GLU A 90 5.68 34.44 -14.50
C GLU A 90 7.18 34.15 -14.30
N ALA A 91 7.82 34.76 -13.29
CA ALA A 91 9.18 34.40 -12.88
C ALA A 91 9.28 32.92 -12.46
N LEU A 92 8.30 32.40 -11.71
CA LEU A 92 8.20 30.98 -11.35
C LEU A 92 7.98 30.08 -12.57
N ARG A 93 7.24 30.53 -13.59
CA ARG A 93 7.09 29.80 -14.86
C ARG A 93 8.41 29.73 -15.63
N GLN A 94 9.09 30.86 -15.80
CA GLN A 94 10.40 30.91 -16.47
C GLN A 94 11.41 30.00 -15.76
N GLN A 95 11.49 30.07 -14.43
CA GLN A 95 12.37 29.17 -13.65
C GLN A 95 12.05 27.68 -13.86
N ASN A 96 10.78 27.32 -14.02
CA ASN A 96 10.37 25.94 -14.34
C ASN A 96 10.70 25.54 -15.79
N GLU A 97 10.72 26.48 -16.73
CA GLU A 97 11.13 26.25 -18.11
C GLU A 97 12.66 26.11 -18.23
N ASP A 98 13.41 26.98 -17.57
CA ASP A 98 14.88 26.91 -17.46
C ASP A 98 15.33 25.57 -16.87
N LEU A 99 14.65 25.09 -15.80
CA LEU A 99 14.92 23.78 -15.21
C LEU A 99 14.61 22.61 -16.16
N ARG A 100 13.60 22.73 -17.04
CA ARG A 100 13.32 21.74 -18.09
C ARG A 100 14.40 21.76 -19.16
N ALA A 101 14.80 22.94 -19.64
CA ALA A 101 15.87 23.10 -20.59
C ALA A 101 17.21 22.51 -20.05
N GLN A 102 17.53 22.75 -18.78
CA GLN A 102 18.68 22.14 -18.11
C GLN A 102 18.56 20.61 -18.03
N ALA A 103 17.39 20.06 -17.72
CA ALA A 103 17.15 18.61 -17.70
C ALA A 103 17.30 17.98 -19.09
N ASP A 104 16.84 18.65 -20.15
CA ASP A 104 17.00 18.18 -21.53
C ASP A 104 18.43 18.34 -22.07
N MET A 105 19.16 19.38 -21.67
CA MET A 105 20.61 19.47 -21.90
C MET A 105 21.37 18.34 -21.18
N ALA A 106 21.02 18.01 -19.94
CA ALA A 106 21.62 16.88 -19.21
C ALA A 106 21.32 15.53 -19.89
N ARG A 107 20.09 15.32 -20.37
CA ARG A 107 19.72 14.14 -21.19
C ARG A 107 20.53 14.07 -22.48
N GLN A 108 20.73 15.19 -23.19
CA GLN A 108 21.55 15.25 -24.40
C GLN A 108 23.03 14.92 -24.09
N GLN A 109 23.57 15.42 -22.98
CA GLN A 109 24.92 15.11 -22.53
C GLN A 109 25.08 13.63 -22.16
N SER A 110 24.13 13.04 -21.40
CA SER A 110 24.15 11.61 -21.09
C SER A 110 24.07 10.77 -22.36
N ASN A 111 23.14 11.07 -23.28
CA ASN A 111 23.04 10.38 -24.58
C ASN A 111 24.35 10.47 -25.40
N ALA A 112 25.03 11.62 -25.41
CA ALA A 112 26.31 11.78 -26.08
C ALA A 112 27.44 10.95 -25.42
N VAL A 113 27.44 10.83 -24.09
CA VAL A 113 28.34 9.93 -23.34
C VAL A 113 28.02 8.46 -23.65
N THR A 114 26.75 8.06 -23.62
CA THR A 114 26.28 6.72 -23.96
C THR A 114 26.67 6.33 -25.39
N GLN A 115 26.55 7.23 -26.37
CA GLN A 115 27.00 6.98 -27.75
C GLN A 115 28.51 6.81 -27.85
N ARG A 116 29.31 7.59 -27.10
CA ARG A 116 30.77 7.41 -27.04
C ARG A 116 31.15 6.06 -26.40
N ILE A 117 30.46 5.63 -25.35
CA ILE A 117 30.67 4.33 -24.71
C ILE A 117 30.29 3.18 -25.67
N ALA A 118 29.14 3.29 -26.34
CA ALA A 118 28.65 2.30 -27.29
C ALA A 118 29.61 2.11 -28.49
N ASN A 119 30.17 3.20 -29.02
CA ASN A 119 31.14 3.15 -30.12
C ASN A 119 32.54 2.66 -29.69
N THR A 120 32.81 2.55 -28.38
CA THR A 120 34.12 2.13 -27.84
C THR A 120 34.11 0.69 -27.30
N THR A 121 32.93 0.07 -27.15
CA THR A 121 32.78 -1.24 -26.47
C THR A 121 32.52 -2.36 -27.49
N PRO A 122 33.33 -3.44 -27.54
CA PRO A 122 33.07 -4.57 -28.42
C PRO A 122 31.76 -5.27 -28.03
N ARG A 123 30.89 -5.51 -29.02
CA ARG A 123 29.50 -5.93 -28.82
C ARG A 123 29.38 -7.40 -28.38
N VAL A 124 29.40 -7.65 -27.06
CA VAL A 124 29.04 -8.95 -26.49
C VAL A 124 27.53 -9.18 -26.63
N ASN A 125 27.14 -10.21 -27.39
CA ASN A 125 25.73 -10.62 -27.50
C ASN A 125 25.25 -11.23 -26.19
N VAL A 126 24.51 -10.46 -25.38
CA VAL A 126 23.80 -10.97 -24.21
C VAL A 126 22.52 -11.67 -24.66
N THR A 127 22.58 -12.98 -24.84
CA THR A 127 21.39 -13.82 -25.02
C THR A 127 20.46 -13.66 -23.80
N PRO A 128 19.14 -13.44 -23.98
CA PRO A 128 18.22 -13.31 -22.86
C PRO A 128 18.22 -14.59 -22.02
N GLN A 129 18.72 -14.48 -20.79
CA GLN A 129 18.79 -15.59 -19.84
C GLN A 129 17.37 -15.96 -19.38
N VAL A 130 16.78 -16.96 -20.04
CA VAL A 130 15.58 -17.62 -19.54
C VAL A 130 15.91 -18.18 -18.16
N SER A 131 15.29 -17.62 -17.13
CA SER A 131 15.45 -18.13 -15.76
C SER A 131 15.04 -19.61 -15.74
N ALA A 132 15.93 -20.46 -15.26
CA ALA A 132 15.63 -21.88 -15.08
C ALA A 132 14.32 -22.06 -14.27
N PRO A 133 13.54 -23.14 -14.49
CA PRO A 133 12.44 -23.49 -13.59
C PRO A 133 12.97 -23.54 -12.16
N ARG A 134 12.23 -23.01 -11.18
CA ARG A 134 12.70 -22.81 -9.79
C ARG A 134 12.01 -23.75 -8.80
N ASP A 135 12.71 -24.18 -7.74
CA ASP A 135 12.30 -25.34 -6.96
C ASP A 135 11.44 -24.93 -5.77
N HIS A 136 10.23 -25.45 -5.75
CA HIS A 136 9.28 -25.24 -4.65
C HIS A 136 9.29 -26.44 -3.67
N SER A 137 10.10 -27.47 -3.92
CA SER A 137 10.22 -28.68 -3.08
C SER A 137 10.57 -28.39 -1.62
N PHE A 138 11.40 -27.36 -1.39
CA PHE A 138 11.77 -26.92 -0.04
C PHE A 138 10.56 -26.45 0.80
N PHE A 139 9.55 -25.84 0.16
CA PHE A 139 8.33 -25.44 0.85
C PHE A 139 7.44 -26.63 1.22
N TYR A 140 7.45 -27.71 0.43
CA TYR A 140 6.59 -28.88 0.67
C TYR A 140 6.86 -29.51 2.03
N GLU A 141 8.13 -29.76 2.39
CA GLU A 141 8.51 -30.26 3.72
C GLU A 141 8.20 -29.26 4.83
N GLN A 142 8.63 -28.00 4.67
CA GLN A 142 8.60 -27.02 5.78
C GLN A 142 7.18 -26.52 6.12
N LEU A 143 6.23 -26.55 5.17
CA LEU A 143 4.85 -26.09 5.37
C LEU A 143 3.85 -27.21 5.66
N ALA A 144 4.21 -28.48 5.46
CA ALA A 144 3.35 -29.62 5.77
C ALA A 144 2.87 -29.69 7.24
N PRO A 145 3.64 -29.30 8.27
CA PRO A 145 3.17 -29.32 9.66
C PRO A 145 2.08 -28.28 10.01
N TYR A 146 1.87 -27.27 9.16
CA TYR A 146 1.03 -26.09 9.46
C TYR A 146 -0.23 -25.98 8.59
N GLY A 147 -0.43 -26.90 7.65
CA GLY A 147 -1.48 -26.81 6.65
C GLY A 147 -1.45 -28.00 5.68
N ARG A 148 -2.23 -27.92 4.60
CA ARG A 148 -2.37 -29.01 3.63
C ARG A 148 -2.10 -28.54 2.20
N TRP A 149 -1.46 -29.40 1.41
CA TRP A 149 -1.24 -29.17 -0.02
C TRP A 149 -2.41 -29.69 -0.85
N MET A 150 -2.69 -29.02 -1.97
CA MET A 150 -3.81 -29.30 -2.87
C MET A 150 -3.38 -29.05 -4.32
N ASP A 151 -3.78 -29.91 -5.26
CA ASP A 151 -3.56 -29.67 -6.69
C ASP A 151 -4.70 -28.80 -7.23
N VAL A 152 -4.37 -27.59 -7.69
CA VAL A 152 -5.37 -26.60 -8.12
C VAL A 152 -5.17 -26.29 -9.59
N SER A 153 -6.14 -26.67 -10.42
CA SER A 153 -6.08 -26.53 -11.88
C SER A 153 -5.76 -25.10 -12.31
N GLY A 154 -4.71 -24.92 -13.10
CA GLY A 154 -4.22 -23.60 -13.53
C GLY A 154 -3.33 -22.85 -12.53
N TYR A 155 -3.18 -23.32 -11.29
CA TYR A 155 -2.22 -22.81 -10.29
C TYR A 155 -1.17 -23.83 -9.84
N GLY A 156 -1.41 -25.13 -10.04
CA GLY A 156 -0.55 -26.23 -9.58
C GLY A 156 -0.70 -26.48 -8.07
N TYR A 157 0.38 -26.96 -7.44
CA TYR A 157 0.36 -27.30 -6.01
C TYR A 157 0.26 -26.03 -5.14
N CYS A 158 -0.92 -25.81 -4.58
CA CYS A 158 -1.21 -24.73 -3.65
C CYS A 158 -1.23 -25.25 -2.21
N TRP A 159 -0.90 -24.40 -1.25
CA TRP A 159 -0.97 -24.72 0.17
C TRP A 159 -2.09 -23.95 0.86
N ARG A 160 -2.82 -24.59 1.78
CA ARG A 160 -3.79 -23.93 2.65
C ARG A 160 -3.38 -24.09 4.12
N PRO A 161 -3.27 -23.00 4.91
CA PRO A 161 -3.03 -23.10 6.35
C PRO A 161 -4.15 -23.86 7.08
N THR A 162 -3.82 -24.45 8.21
CA THR A 162 -4.80 -24.95 9.19
C THR A 162 -5.35 -23.75 9.98
N ILE A 163 -6.42 -23.16 9.46
CA ILE A 163 -7.05 -21.96 10.00
C ILE A 163 -7.83 -22.27 11.29
N THR A 164 -7.50 -21.58 12.38
CA THR A 164 -8.21 -21.66 13.67
C THR A 164 -9.43 -20.74 13.77
N THR A 165 -9.48 -19.65 13.01
CA THR A 165 -10.48 -18.58 13.16
C THR A 165 -11.14 -18.25 11.81
N ALA A 166 -12.47 -18.29 11.75
CA ALA A 166 -13.24 -18.07 10.51
C ALA A 166 -13.10 -16.67 9.87
N ARG A 167 -12.44 -15.72 10.55
CA ARG A 167 -12.11 -14.37 10.05
C ARG A 167 -10.66 -14.22 9.57
N TRP A 168 -9.85 -15.28 9.61
CA TRP A 168 -8.44 -15.25 9.22
C TRP A 168 -8.24 -14.78 7.76
N ARG A 169 -7.28 -13.88 7.56
CA ARG A 169 -6.86 -13.36 6.24
C ARG A 169 -5.32 -13.25 6.23
N PRO A 170 -4.67 -13.45 5.07
CA PRO A 170 -3.26 -13.11 4.86
C PRO A 170 -2.96 -11.65 5.27
N TYR A 171 -1.76 -11.41 5.83
CA TYR A 171 -1.32 -10.10 6.31
C TYR A 171 -2.24 -9.49 7.39
N VAL A 172 -2.63 -10.25 8.41
CA VAL A 172 -3.42 -9.74 9.56
C VAL A 172 -2.81 -10.05 10.92
N ASP A 173 -2.34 -11.28 11.16
CA ASP A 173 -1.62 -11.58 12.40
C ASP A 173 -0.13 -11.29 12.27
N GLY A 174 0.24 -10.08 12.66
CA GLY A 174 1.57 -9.51 12.47
C GLY A 174 1.50 -8.00 12.30
N CYS A 175 2.64 -7.38 12.03
CA CYS A 175 2.77 -5.93 11.90
C CYS A 175 3.60 -5.50 10.68
N TRP A 176 3.40 -4.25 10.27
CA TRP A 176 4.24 -3.59 9.27
C TRP A 176 5.46 -2.96 9.93
N VAL A 177 6.64 -3.36 9.47
CA VAL A 177 7.93 -2.88 9.99
C VAL A 177 8.77 -2.31 8.85
N TRP A 178 9.61 -1.33 9.16
CA TRP A 178 10.43 -0.66 8.15
C TRP A 178 11.82 -1.31 8.04
N SER A 179 12.25 -1.63 6.82
CA SER A 179 13.58 -2.18 6.56
C SER A 179 14.33 -1.45 5.44
N SER A 180 15.55 -1.88 5.16
CA SER A 180 16.35 -1.46 3.99
C SER A 180 15.70 -1.80 2.64
N MET A 181 14.59 -2.56 2.64
CA MET A 181 13.78 -2.92 1.48
C MET A 181 12.40 -2.26 1.50
N GLY A 182 12.16 -1.31 2.41
CA GLY A 182 10.88 -0.61 2.61
C GLY A 182 9.93 -1.32 3.58
N TRP A 183 8.63 -1.11 3.39
CA TRP A 183 7.59 -1.76 4.19
C TRP A 183 7.67 -3.29 4.09
N THR A 184 7.97 -3.93 5.21
CA THR A 184 8.19 -5.37 5.33
C THR A 184 7.13 -5.95 6.25
N TRP A 185 6.53 -7.08 5.87
CA TRP A 185 5.59 -7.78 6.74
C TRP A 185 6.34 -8.58 7.81
N GLN A 186 6.02 -8.38 9.07
CA GLN A 186 6.41 -9.24 10.18
C GLN A 186 5.17 -9.99 10.68
N SER A 187 4.88 -11.13 10.05
CA SER A 187 3.88 -12.09 10.55
C SER A 187 4.21 -12.53 11.98
N ASN A 188 3.20 -12.94 12.75
CA ASN A 188 3.37 -13.69 14.00
C ASN A 188 3.41 -15.22 13.77
N GLU A 189 2.97 -15.69 12.59
CA GLU A 189 2.69 -17.08 12.26
C GLU A 189 3.96 -17.86 11.83
N PRO A 190 4.08 -19.15 12.17
CA PRO A 190 5.31 -19.92 11.96
C PRO A 190 5.65 -20.20 10.49
N PHE A 191 4.65 -20.15 9.60
CA PHE A 191 4.81 -20.29 8.15
C PHE A 191 5.08 -18.95 7.43
N GLY A 192 5.01 -17.82 8.15
CA GLY A 192 4.99 -16.49 7.55
C GLY A 192 6.25 -16.11 6.77
N TRP A 193 7.42 -16.62 7.19
CA TRP A 193 8.71 -16.40 6.53
C TRP A 193 8.72 -16.88 5.07
N ALA A 194 7.93 -17.90 4.73
CA ALA A 194 7.75 -18.37 3.37
C ALA A 194 6.60 -17.62 2.69
N THR A 195 5.41 -17.68 3.29
CA THR A 195 4.16 -17.42 2.56
C THR A 195 3.89 -15.95 2.27
N TYR A 196 4.50 -15.02 3.04
CA TYR A 196 4.34 -13.58 2.80
C TYR A 196 5.43 -12.98 1.90
N HIS A 197 6.46 -13.76 1.57
CA HIS A 197 7.64 -13.27 0.87
C HIS A 197 7.94 -14.01 -0.45
N TYR A 198 7.71 -15.33 -0.51
CA TYR A 198 8.06 -16.20 -1.65
C TYR A 198 6.84 -16.68 -2.45
N GLY A 199 5.77 -15.89 -2.58
CA GLY A 199 4.61 -16.35 -3.34
C GLY A 199 3.47 -15.36 -3.40
N ARG A 200 2.26 -15.87 -3.63
CA ARG A 200 1.04 -15.07 -3.83
C ARG A 200 -0.14 -15.72 -3.14
N TRP A 201 -1.10 -14.92 -2.72
CA TRP A 201 -2.30 -15.38 -2.03
C TRP A 201 -3.53 -15.22 -2.92
N VAL A 202 -4.33 -16.28 -3.05
CA VAL A 202 -5.57 -16.24 -3.82
C VAL A 202 -6.73 -16.76 -2.97
N ASN A 203 -7.80 -15.99 -2.88
CA ASN A 203 -9.02 -16.40 -2.18
C ASN A 203 -9.92 -17.17 -3.14
N LEU A 204 -10.09 -18.47 -2.89
CA LEU A 204 -10.93 -19.35 -3.69
C LEU A 204 -12.28 -19.57 -3.02
N SER A 205 -13.35 -19.37 -3.79
CA SER A 205 -14.72 -19.65 -3.36
C SER A 205 -14.83 -21.08 -2.84
N ARG A 206 -15.54 -21.27 -1.71
CA ARG A 206 -15.68 -22.52 -0.93
C ARG A 206 -14.42 -23.06 -0.24
N HIS A 207 -13.21 -22.66 -0.63
CA HIS A 207 -11.96 -23.23 -0.11
C HIS A 207 -11.16 -22.26 0.77
N GLY A 208 -11.41 -20.96 0.65
CA GLY A 208 -10.75 -19.88 1.38
C GLY A 208 -9.45 -19.42 0.72
N TRP A 209 -8.64 -18.70 1.49
CA TRP A 209 -7.30 -18.27 1.09
C TRP A 209 -6.35 -19.45 0.93
N VAL A 210 -5.77 -19.59 -0.26
CA VAL A 210 -4.68 -20.53 -0.54
C VAL A 210 -3.45 -19.77 -1.03
N TRP A 211 -2.28 -20.30 -0.71
CA TRP A 211 -0.99 -19.78 -1.14
C TRP A 211 -0.50 -20.53 -2.37
N VAL A 212 -0.05 -19.78 -3.37
CA VAL A 212 0.64 -20.30 -4.55
C VAL A 212 2.14 -20.06 -4.38
N PRO A 213 2.98 -21.11 -4.35
CA PRO A 213 4.41 -20.95 -4.22
C PRO A 213 5.03 -20.20 -5.41
N GLY A 214 6.03 -19.39 -5.11
CA GLY A 214 6.91 -18.76 -6.07
C GLY A 214 8.35 -18.79 -5.58
N SER A 215 9.22 -18.05 -6.27
CA SER A 215 10.67 -18.11 -6.06
C SER A 215 11.36 -16.74 -6.13
N GLU A 216 10.57 -15.66 -6.04
CA GLU A 216 11.04 -14.26 -6.00
C GLU A 216 10.64 -13.64 -4.67
N TRP A 217 11.63 -13.14 -3.92
CA TRP A 217 11.43 -12.55 -2.59
C TRP A 217 10.98 -11.10 -2.70
N ALA A 218 9.96 -10.72 -1.91
CA ALA A 218 9.64 -9.34 -1.59
C ALA A 218 9.39 -9.14 -0.09
N PRO A 219 9.52 -7.90 0.43
CA PRO A 219 9.15 -7.54 1.79
C PRO A 219 7.70 -7.86 2.14
N ALA A 220 6.82 -7.77 1.14
CA ALA A 220 5.46 -8.28 1.10
C ALA A 220 4.98 -8.27 -0.36
N TRP A 221 3.99 -9.11 -0.68
CA TRP A 221 3.25 -9.07 -1.94
C TRP A 221 1.84 -8.55 -1.70
N VAL A 222 1.72 -7.22 -1.55
CA VAL A 222 0.46 -6.50 -1.30
C VAL A 222 0.31 -5.29 -2.22
N SER A 223 -0.93 -4.97 -2.58
CA SER A 223 -1.32 -3.62 -3.02
C SER A 223 -1.65 -2.76 -1.80
N TRP A 224 -1.37 -1.47 -1.86
CA TRP A 224 -1.56 -0.47 -0.81
C TRP A 224 -2.56 0.61 -1.24
N ARG A 225 -3.54 0.91 -0.40
CA ARG A 225 -4.39 2.11 -0.51
C ARG A 225 -4.34 2.93 0.79
N GLN A 226 -4.32 4.25 0.65
CA GLN A 226 -4.29 5.20 1.77
C GLN A 226 -5.39 6.26 1.60
N SER A 227 -6.06 6.60 2.69
CA SER A 227 -6.94 7.77 2.85
C SER A 227 -6.34 8.68 3.93
N ARG A 228 -7.06 9.73 4.36
CA ARG A 228 -6.64 10.56 5.50
C ARG A 228 -6.53 9.73 6.79
N ASP A 229 -7.60 9.01 7.12
CA ASP A 229 -7.80 8.44 8.46
C ASP A 229 -7.60 6.90 8.50
N HIS A 230 -7.58 6.26 7.33
CA HIS A 230 -7.40 4.81 7.16
C HIS A 230 -6.30 4.47 6.16
N VAL A 231 -5.63 3.35 6.42
CA VAL A 231 -4.67 2.70 5.53
C VAL A 231 -5.08 1.24 5.37
N GLY A 232 -4.90 0.68 4.17
CA GLY A 232 -5.24 -0.70 3.91
C GLY A 232 -4.40 -1.35 2.83
N TRP A 233 -4.43 -2.67 2.85
CA TRP A 233 -3.66 -3.51 1.95
C TRP A 233 -4.49 -4.70 1.44
N ALA A 234 -4.21 -5.13 0.22
CA ALA A 234 -4.79 -6.32 -0.40
C ALA A 234 -3.68 -7.31 -0.79
N PRO A 235 -3.76 -8.61 -0.44
CA PRO A 235 -2.80 -9.60 -0.89
C PRO A 235 -2.80 -9.70 -2.41
N LEU A 236 -1.63 -9.66 -3.05
CA LEU A 236 -1.53 -9.78 -4.51
C LEU A 236 -1.81 -11.24 -4.95
N PRO A 237 -2.73 -11.44 -5.93
CA PRO A 237 -2.95 -12.73 -6.56
C PRO A 237 -1.75 -13.22 -7.42
N PRO A 238 -1.73 -14.49 -7.83
CA PRO A 238 -0.76 -15.02 -8.77
C PRO A 238 -0.76 -14.30 -10.12
N ASP A 239 0.43 -13.90 -10.56
CA ASP A 239 0.71 -13.35 -11.88
C ASP A 239 0.63 -14.41 -12.99
N ARG A 240 0.47 -13.96 -14.24
CA ARG A 240 0.48 -14.82 -15.44
C ARG A 240 1.87 -14.96 -16.11
N GLY A 241 2.92 -14.40 -15.51
CA GLY A 241 4.27 -14.37 -16.08
C GLY A 241 5.26 -13.65 -15.17
N SER A 242 6.46 -13.39 -15.69
CA SER A 242 7.50 -12.60 -15.00
C SER A 242 7.09 -11.13 -14.89
N ILE A 243 7.32 -10.53 -13.71
CA ILE A 243 7.01 -9.12 -13.44
C ILE A 243 8.28 -8.25 -13.40
N SER A 244 8.16 -7.02 -13.90
CA SER A 244 9.15 -5.95 -13.76
C SER A 244 8.96 -5.16 -12.45
N GLY A 245 7.71 -5.01 -12.02
CA GLY A 245 7.29 -4.33 -10.79
C GLY A 245 5.78 -4.40 -10.61
N VAL A 246 5.27 -3.75 -9.57
CA VAL A 246 3.83 -3.59 -9.27
C VAL A 246 3.59 -2.14 -8.86
N TYR A 247 2.78 -1.42 -9.63
CA TYR A 247 2.60 0.04 -9.51
C TYR A 247 1.15 0.40 -9.14
N ARG A 248 0.84 1.70 -9.09
CA ARG A 248 -0.47 2.24 -8.66
C ARG A 248 -1.68 1.63 -9.40
N ASP A 249 -1.53 1.21 -10.65
CA ASP A 249 -2.59 0.61 -11.47
C ASP A 249 -2.87 -0.88 -11.17
N CYS A 250 -2.19 -1.47 -10.19
CA CYS A 250 -2.35 -2.87 -9.83
C CYS A 250 -3.79 -3.26 -9.40
N ASP A 251 -4.60 -2.34 -8.88
CA ASP A 251 -6.02 -2.59 -8.64
C ASP A 251 -6.76 -2.99 -9.94
N THR A 252 -6.38 -2.41 -11.08
CA THR A 252 -6.85 -2.84 -12.41
C THR A 252 -6.22 -4.17 -12.80
N GLN A 253 -4.89 -4.28 -12.74
CA GLN A 253 -4.12 -5.43 -13.25
C GLN A 253 -4.56 -6.77 -12.63
N TYR A 254 -4.82 -6.80 -11.32
CA TYR A 254 -5.19 -8.01 -10.59
C TYR A 254 -6.71 -8.17 -10.36
N ASN A 255 -7.52 -7.20 -10.83
CA ASN A 255 -8.92 -6.98 -10.49
C ASN A 255 -9.13 -7.08 -8.97
N LEU A 256 -8.65 -6.05 -8.26
CA LEU A 256 -8.89 -5.85 -6.83
C LEU A 256 -10.07 -4.88 -6.62
N GLY A 257 -10.51 -4.77 -5.37
CA GLY A 257 -11.73 -4.05 -4.99
C GLY A 257 -12.04 -4.26 -3.51
N PRO A 258 -13.15 -3.69 -3.00
CA PRO A 258 -13.42 -3.61 -1.56
C PRO A 258 -13.32 -4.92 -0.77
N SER A 259 -13.72 -6.08 -1.31
CA SER A 259 -13.64 -7.36 -0.58
C SER A 259 -12.20 -7.89 -0.42
N SER A 260 -11.28 -7.47 -1.31
CA SER A 260 -9.87 -7.87 -1.34
C SER A 260 -9.05 -7.19 -0.26
N TYR A 261 -9.40 -5.95 0.10
CA TYR A 261 -8.65 -5.14 1.06
C TYR A 261 -8.93 -5.51 2.52
N THR A 262 -7.92 -5.33 3.36
CA THR A 262 -8.04 -5.18 4.80
C THR A 262 -7.68 -3.73 5.13
N PHE A 263 -8.53 -3.01 5.85
CA PHE A 263 -8.26 -1.63 6.31
C PHE A 263 -8.10 -1.57 7.83
N ILE A 264 -7.30 -0.61 8.30
CA ILE A 264 -7.21 -0.17 9.70
C ILE A 264 -7.17 1.37 9.74
N THR A 265 -7.48 1.97 10.88
CA THR A 265 -7.23 3.39 11.11
C THR A 265 -5.72 3.65 11.29
N THR A 266 -5.23 4.82 10.84
CA THR A 266 -3.78 5.12 10.82
C THR A 266 -3.14 5.11 12.21
N ASN A 267 -3.88 5.49 13.24
CA ASN A 267 -3.43 5.42 14.64
C ASN A 267 -3.10 4.00 15.14
N HIS A 268 -3.69 2.95 14.56
CA HIS A 268 -3.42 1.57 14.91
C HIS A 268 -2.32 0.92 14.05
N PHE A 269 -1.68 1.67 13.14
CA PHE A 269 -0.69 1.11 12.20
C PHE A 269 0.57 0.53 12.88
N VAL A 270 0.95 1.02 14.06
CA VAL A 270 2.15 0.59 14.80
C VAL A 270 1.85 -0.49 15.87
N GLN A 271 0.74 -1.24 15.71
CA GLN A 271 0.39 -2.36 16.61
C GLN A 271 1.05 -3.70 16.18
N PRO A 272 1.37 -4.61 17.12
CA PRO A 272 2.09 -5.87 16.83
C PRO A 272 1.23 -6.99 16.21
N SER A 273 -0.09 -6.82 16.17
CA SER A 273 -1.03 -7.66 15.41
C SER A 273 -2.25 -6.81 15.06
N TYR A 274 -2.80 -6.95 13.86
CA TYR A 274 -3.99 -6.21 13.43
C TYR A 274 -5.29 -6.99 13.62
N THR A 275 -5.22 -8.22 14.14
CA THR A 275 -6.36 -9.15 14.34
C THR A 275 -7.57 -8.54 15.06
N THR A 276 -7.36 -7.58 15.96
CA THR A 276 -8.42 -6.84 16.69
C THR A 276 -8.72 -5.44 16.15
N TYR A 277 -7.90 -4.93 15.21
CA TYR A 277 -7.95 -3.55 14.73
C TYR A 277 -8.45 -3.42 13.28
N CYS A 278 -8.63 -4.53 12.56
CA CYS A 278 -9.26 -4.55 11.23
C CYS A 278 -10.66 -3.92 11.24
N ALA A 279 -10.89 -2.98 10.32
CA ALA A 279 -12.21 -2.42 10.07
C ALA A 279 -13.21 -3.52 9.65
N PRO A 280 -14.49 -3.42 10.04
CA PRO A 280 -15.53 -4.33 9.56
C PRO A 280 -15.62 -4.33 8.03
N VAL A 281 -15.74 -5.52 7.42
CA VAL A 281 -15.78 -5.69 5.96
C VAL A 281 -16.91 -4.87 5.30
N THR A 282 -17.98 -4.55 6.03
CA THR A 282 -19.07 -3.66 5.59
C THR A 282 -18.64 -2.21 5.35
N GLN A 283 -17.56 -1.74 5.99
CA GLN A 283 -17.01 -0.40 5.82
C GLN A 283 -15.98 -0.33 4.67
N ASN A 284 -15.43 -1.46 4.22
CA ASN A 284 -14.40 -1.51 3.18
C ASN A 284 -14.77 -0.71 1.92
N THR A 285 -16.04 -0.78 1.48
CA THR A 285 -16.50 -0.07 0.27
C THR A 285 -16.35 1.45 0.39
N THR A 286 -16.79 2.01 1.52
CA THR A 286 -16.69 3.46 1.79
C THR A 286 -15.25 3.90 1.99
N ILE A 287 -14.46 3.12 2.75
CA ILE A 287 -13.04 3.43 2.95
C ILE A 287 -12.29 3.37 1.61
N PHE A 288 -12.55 2.37 0.77
CA PHE A 288 -11.95 2.23 -0.56
C PHE A 288 -12.24 3.47 -1.43
N GLN A 289 -13.49 3.91 -1.52
CA GLN A 289 -13.88 5.12 -2.27
C GLN A 289 -13.19 6.40 -1.77
N SER A 290 -12.86 6.48 -0.48
CA SER A 290 -12.15 7.62 0.13
C SER A 290 -10.62 7.52 0.10
N SER A 291 -10.07 6.45 -0.48
CA SER A 291 -8.64 6.13 -0.51
C SER A 291 -8.09 6.22 -1.93
N VAL A 292 -6.77 6.41 -2.06
CA VAL A 292 -6.03 6.32 -3.33
C VAL A 292 -4.98 5.21 -3.27
N ASN A 293 -4.65 4.60 -4.42
CA ASN A 293 -3.59 3.59 -4.46
C ASN A 293 -2.18 4.23 -4.38
N VAL A 294 -1.33 3.67 -3.53
CA VAL A 294 0.05 4.14 -3.25
C VAL A 294 1.09 3.04 -3.44
N THR A 295 0.74 1.97 -4.18
CA THR A 295 1.62 0.83 -4.43
C THR A 295 2.78 1.18 -5.36
N GLN A 296 4.00 0.86 -4.93
CA GLN A 296 5.18 0.82 -5.78
C GLN A 296 6.17 -0.22 -5.24
N ILE A 297 6.08 -1.42 -5.80
CA ILE A 297 7.03 -2.53 -5.63
C ILE A 297 7.88 -2.57 -6.90
N VAL A 298 9.21 -2.49 -6.78
CA VAL A 298 10.11 -2.58 -7.95
C VAL A 298 11.16 -3.66 -7.75
N ARG A 299 11.68 -4.18 -8.85
CA ARG A 299 12.79 -5.13 -8.84
C ARG A 299 14.06 -4.46 -8.29
N CYS A 300 14.89 -5.22 -7.60
CA CYS A 300 16.26 -4.83 -7.28
C CYS A 300 17.18 -5.30 -8.40
N ASP A 301 17.88 -4.35 -9.01
CA ASP A 301 18.98 -4.61 -9.96
C ASP A 301 20.36 -4.58 -9.28
N ASP A 302 20.45 -3.85 -8.16
CA ASP A 302 21.62 -3.77 -7.27
C ASP A 302 22.13 -5.17 -6.88
N GLN A 303 23.41 -5.50 -7.12
CA GLN A 303 24.03 -6.66 -6.49
C GLN A 303 24.34 -6.37 -5.02
N PRO A 304 24.19 -7.35 -4.09
CA PRO A 304 23.85 -8.76 -4.32
C PRO A 304 22.33 -9.05 -4.43
N ARG A 305 21.45 -8.04 -4.32
CA ARG A 305 19.99 -8.16 -4.25
C ARG A 305 19.31 -8.43 -5.61
N ARG A 306 20.08 -8.74 -6.65
CA ARG A 306 19.61 -8.77 -8.05
C ARG A 306 18.55 -9.85 -8.25
N GLY A 307 17.33 -9.45 -8.63
CA GLY A 307 16.19 -10.36 -8.79
C GLY A 307 15.30 -10.54 -7.55
N MET A 308 15.59 -9.81 -6.47
CA MET A 308 14.62 -9.53 -5.40
C MET A 308 13.72 -8.35 -5.78
N PHE A 309 12.77 -8.00 -4.90
CA PHE A 309 11.97 -6.78 -4.99
C PHE A 309 12.05 -5.93 -3.71
N LYS A 310 11.78 -4.63 -3.81
CA LYS A 310 11.68 -3.67 -2.70
C LYS A 310 10.41 -2.82 -2.80
N HIS A 311 9.83 -2.44 -1.66
CA HIS A 311 8.76 -1.43 -1.59
C HIS A 311 9.39 -0.04 -1.53
N HIS A 312 9.07 0.82 -2.51
CA HIS A 312 9.29 2.26 -2.40
C HIS A 312 8.00 3.01 -2.05
N GLY A 313 6.85 2.45 -2.41
CA GLY A 313 5.52 2.97 -2.06
C GLY A 313 4.97 2.39 -0.76
N GLY A 314 3.65 2.50 -0.59
CA GLY A 314 2.95 2.27 0.66
C GLY A 314 2.71 3.57 1.44
N PRO A 315 2.19 3.49 2.68
CA PRO A 315 1.91 4.68 3.48
C PRO A 315 3.19 5.44 3.84
N ALA A 316 3.12 6.77 3.88
CA ALA A 316 4.28 7.59 4.25
C ALA A 316 4.68 7.35 5.72
N ARG A 317 5.88 6.80 5.97
CA ARG A 317 6.35 6.43 7.32
C ARG A 317 6.19 7.55 8.35
N ALA A 318 6.68 8.75 8.03
CA ALA A 318 6.61 9.90 8.94
C ALA A 318 5.17 10.36 9.24
N GLN A 319 4.19 10.00 8.40
CA GLN A 319 2.77 10.21 8.69
C GLN A 319 2.25 9.14 9.68
N MET A 320 2.58 7.86 9.46
CA MET A 320 2.19 6.78 10.38
C MET A 320 2.80 6.95 11.79
N GLU A 321 4.02 7.48 11.88
CA GLU A 321 4.68 7.79 13.16
C GLU A 321 4.00 8.95 13.92
N ARG A 322 3.48 9.95 13.19
CA ARG A 322 2.64 11.00 13.78
C ARG A 322 1.27 10.47 14.21
N ASP A 323 0.54 9.81 13.30
CA ASP A 323 -0.85 9.41 13.51
C ASP A 323 -1.02 8.36 14.63
N SER A 324 -0.02 7.49 14.81
CA SER A 324 0.01 6.50 15.89
C SER A 324 0.70 6.98 17.17
N ALA A 325 1.30 8.18 17.15
CA ALA A 325 2.16 8.72 18.21
C ALA A 325 3.28 7.76 18.68
N ARG A 326 3.75 6.86 17.79
CA ARG A 326 4.73 5.81 18.10
C ARG A 326 5.73 5.66 16.95
N PRO A 327 7.05 5.47 17.23
CA PRO A 327 8.04 5.24 16.19
C PRO A 327 7.79 3.89 15.50
N VAL A 328 7.93 3.85 14.18
CA VAL A 328 7.76 2.62 13.39
C VAL A 328 8.95 1.69 13.65
N PRO A 329 8.71 0.41 14.03
CA PRO A 329 9.80 -0.53 14.29
C PRO A 329 10.70 -0.69 13.07
N GLN A 330 11.99 -0.44 13.26
CA GLN A 330 13.02 -0.63 12.24
C GLN A 330 13.75 -1.94 12.41
N ILE A 331 13.99 -2.65 11.31
CA ILE A 331 14.72 -3.92 11.28
C ILE A 331 15.65 -3.99 10.06
N GLN A 332 16.62 -4.91 10.11
CA GLN A 332 17.34 -5.36 8.94
C GLN A 332 16.84 -6.75 8.56
N VAL A 333 16.56 -6.96 7.26
CA VAL A 333 16.30 -8.30 6.72
C VAL A 333 17.63 -9.00 6.54
N GLN A 334 17.84 -10.09 7.29
CA GLN A 334 19.03 -10.94 7.19
C GLN A 334 18.84 -11.97 6.07
N SER A 335 19.94 -12.46 5.49
CA SER A 335 19.91 -13.66 4.64
C SER A 335 20.30 -14.89 5.45
N ILE A 336 19.59 -16.00 5.24
CA ILE A 336 19.96 -17.32 5.73
C ILE A 336 19.89 -18.34 4.59
N ALA A 337 20.74 -19.37 4.66
CA ALA A 337 20.63 -20.50 3.75
C ALA A 337 19.39 -21.35 4.09
N ALA A 338 18.74 -21.96 3.10
CA ALA A 338 17.61 -22.86 3.31
C ALA A 338 17.89 -24.00 4.33
N SER A 339 19.14 -24.45 4.44
CA SER A 339 19.59 -25.45 5.42
C SER A 339 19.60 -24.97 6.88
N GLN A 340 19.54 -23.65 7.12
CA GLN A 340 19.55 -23.05 8.46
C GLN A 340 18.15 -22.92 9.06
N ILE A 341 17.07 -23.19 8.30
CA ILE A 341 15.70 -23.18 8.82
C ILE A 341 15.46 -24.44 9.67
N PRO A 342 15.15 -24.31 10.98
CA PRO A 342 14.84 -25.46 11.81
C PRO A 342 13.62 -26.22 11.25
N ARG A 343 13.77 -27.53 11.03
CA ARG A 343 12.66 -28.40 10.60
C ARG A 343 11.52 -28.29 11.60
N SER A 344 10.37 -27.84 11.10
CA SER A 344 9.19 -27.52 11.92
C SER A 344 8.59 -28.77 12.56
N ARG A 345 8.54 -28.80 13.90
CA ARG A 345 7.90 -29.89 14.67
C ARG A 345 6.43 -29.55 14.95
N PRO A 346 5.49 -30.50 14.80
CA PRO A 346 4.10 -30.30 15.20
C PRO A 346 3.97 -29.81 16.65
N GLY A 347 3.07 -28.85 16.87
CA GLY A 347 2.77 -28.30 18.21
C GLY A 347 3.82 -27.36 18.82
N HIS A 348 4.98 -27.14 18.19
CA HIS A 348 5.93 -26.13 18.68
C HIS A 348 5.52 -24.71 18.26
N ARG A 349 5.74 -23.73 19.16
CA ARG A 349 5.70 -22.31 18.77
C ARG A 349 6.85 -22.00 17.80
N ARG A 350 6.66 -20.97 16.99
CA ARG A 350 7.64 -20.40 16.04
C ARG A 350 9.03 -20.24 16.68
N PRO A 351 10.10 -20.77 16.09
CA PRO A 351 11.47 -20.53 16.57
C PRO A 351 11.79 -19.03 16.59
N GLU A 352 12.42 -18.55 17.67
CA GLU A 352 12.69 -17.12 17.87
C GLU A 352 13.61 -16.52 16.79
N ALA A 353 14.53 -17.32 16.22
CA ALA A 353 15.34 -16.95 15.06
C ALA A 353 14.50 -16.60 13.80
N LEU A 354 13.26 -17.10 13.70
CA LEU A 354 12.31 -16.78 12.62
C LEU A 354 11.29 -15.70 13.04
N ALA A 355 11.41 -15.10 14.23
CA ALA A 355 10.47 -14.08 14.73
C ALA A 355 10.52 -12.77 13.92
N ARG A 356 11.70 -12.43 13.40
CA ARG A 356 11.91 -11.32 12.45
C ARG A 356 11.76 -11.86 11.01
N PRO A 357 11.36 -11.04 10.02
CA PRO A 357 11.35 -11.49 8.63
C PRO A 357 12.77 -11.68 8.12
N VAL A 358 13.04 -12.84 7.54
CA VAL A 358 14.35 -13.27 7.05
C VAL A 358 14.24 -13.61 5.56
N MET A 359 15.24 -13.25 4.77
CA MET A 359 15.39 -13.77 3.42
C MET A 359 16.03 -15.16 3.48
N VAL A 360 15.50 -16.07 2.68
CA VAL A 360 15.97 -17.47 2.57
C VAL A 360 16.54 -17.69 1.17
N GLU A 361 17.82 -17.99 1.09
CA GLU A 361 18.44 -18.37 -0.18
C GLU A 361 17.95 -19.77 -0.59
N LEU A 362 16.97 -19.78 -1.51
CA LEU A 362 16.38 -21.01 -2.06
C LEU A 362 17.43 -21.76 -2.90
N PRO A 363 17.52 -23.10 -2.77
CA PRO A 363 18.46 -23.87 -3.58
C PRO A 363 18.19 -23.73 -5.10
N PRO A 364 19.24 -23.57 -5.93
CA PRO A 364 19.09 -23.68 -7.37
C PRO A 364 18.77 -25.13 -7.75
N LEU A 365 17.99 -25.36 -8.81
CA LEU A 365 17.79 -26.72 -9.31
C LEU A 365 19.10 -27.25 -9.87
N ARG A 366 19.40 -28.47 -9.47
CA ARG A 366 20.24 -29.35 -10.26
C ARG A 366 19.38 -29.84 -11.43
N ALA A 367 19.80 -29.56 -12.66
CA ALA A 367 19.14 -30.12 -13.84
C ALA A 367 19.11 -31.66 -13.72
N GLY A 368 17.94 -32.26 -13.94
CA GLY A 368 17.72 -33.70 -13.75
C GLY A 368 17.41 -34.17 -12.32
N ALA A 369 17.29 -33.27 -11.33
CA ALA A 369 16.78 -33.65 -10.02
C ALA A 369 15.31 -34.12 -10.09
N PRO A 370 14.91 -35.18 -9.36
CA PRO A 370 13.52 -35.62 -9.32
C PRO A 370 12.66 -34.57 -8.64
N SER A 371 11.62 -34.10 -9.33
CA SER A 371 10.67 -33.12 -8.78
C SER A 371 9.84 -33.77 -7.67
N ILE A 372 10.19 -33.44 -6.42
CA ILE A 372 9.49 -33.91 -5.22
C ILE A 372 8.06 -33.36 -5.28
N ARG A 373 7.06 -34.21 -4.99
CA ARG A 373 5.65 -33.81 -4.95
C ARG A 373 5.18 -33.75 -3.50
N PRO A 374 4.38 -32.74 -3.11
CA PRO A 374 3.79 -32.70 -1.78
C PRO A 374 2.73 -33.81 -1.63
N GLN A 375 2.45 -34.22 -0.38
CA GLN A 375 1.28 -35.05 -0.09
C GLN A 375 0.01 -34.22 -0.28
N LEU A 376 -0.76 -34.53 -1.32
CA LEU A 376 -1.98 -33.81 -1.68
C LEU A 376 -3.17 -34.31 -0.84
N ALA A 377 -3.87 -33.38 -0.20
CA ALA A 377 -5.10 -33.66 0.53
C ALA A 377 -6.37 -33.51 -0.34
N GLU A 378 -6.29 -32.78 -1.45
CA GLU A 378 -7.44 -32.44 -2.28
C GLU A 378 -7.00 -32.04 -3.71
N ARG A 379 -7.91 -32.15 -4.69
CA ARG A 379 -7.72 -31.68 -6.07
C ARG A 379 -8.90 -30.81 -6.50
N ILE A 380 -8.61 -29.60 -6.98
CA ILE A 380 -9.60 -28.59 -7.36
C ILE A 380 -9.52 -28.35 -8.88
N GLU A 381 -10.41 -28.98 -9.64
CA GLU A 381 -10.37 -28.92 -11.12
C GLU A 381 -10.88 -27.61 -11.72
N LYS A 382 -11.77 -26.91 -11.00
CA LYS A 382 -12.43 -25.67 -11.45
C LYS A 382 -12.38 -24.58 -10.36
N PRO A 383 -11.19 -24.04 -10.04
CA PRO A 383 -11.05 -23.02 -9.01
C PRO A 383 -11.73 -21.70 -9.43
N ARG A 384 -12.74 -21.27 -8.66
CA ARG A 384 -13.35 -19.94 -8.80
C ARG A 384 -12.76 -18.99 -7.76
N ARG A 385 -12.14 -17.90 -8.19
CA ARG A 385 -11.75 -16.79 -7.29
C ARG A 385 -12.99 -16.13 -6.68
N VAL A 386 -12.86 -15.69 -5.44
CA VAL A 386 -13.82 -14.77 -4.79
C VAL A 386 -13.88 -13.46 -5.57
N ASP A 387 -15.07 -12.84 -5.65
CA ASP A 387 -15.25 -11.58 -6.39
C ASP A 387 -14.75 -10.40 -5.54
N ALA A 388 -13.92 -9.55 -6.13
CA ALA A 388 -13.40 -8.32 -5.53
C ALA A 388 -14.51 -7.30 -5.16
N PHE A 389 -15.69 -7.46 -5.76
CA PHE A 389 -16.88 -6.63 -5.57
C PHE A 389 -18.04 -7.41 -4.91
N GLU A 390 -17.79 -8.59 -4.32
CA GLU A 390 -18.81 -9.35 -3.60
C GLU A 390 -19.44 -8.51 -2.46
N GLY A 391 -20.77 -8.36 -2.48
CA GLY A 391 -21.52 -7.52 -1.55
C GLY A 391 -21.59 -6.03 -1.88
N VAL A 392 -20.94 -5.56 -2.95
CA VAL A 392 -21.00 -4.15 -3.40
C VAL A 392 -22.23 -3.95 -4.31
N PRO A 393 -23.10 -2.95 -4.07
CA PRO A 393 -24.21 -2.64 -4.98
C PRO A 393 -23.71 -2.27 -6.39
N GLN A 394 -24.37 -2.78 -7.44
CA GLN A 394 -23.86 -2.69 -8.82
C GLN A 394 -23.51 -1.26 -9.27
N ARG A 395 -24.32 -0.25 -8.92
CA ARG A 395 -24.02 1.17 -9.19
C ARG A 395 -22.67 1.59 -8.58
N VAL A 396 -22.47 1.29 -7.30
CA VAL A 396 -21.25 1.62 -6.55
C VAL A 396 -20.06 0.84 -7.10
N ALA A 397 -20.26 -0.39 -7.56
CA ALA A 397 -19.22 -1.17 -8.23
C ALA A 397 -18.79 -0.54 -9.57
N THR A 398 -19.71 0.06 -10.34
CA THR A 398 -19.37 0.84 -11.54
C THR A 398 -18.58 2.11 -11.19
N GLU A 399 -19.09 2.93 -10.25
CA GLU A 399 -18.43 4.17 -9.79
C GLU A 399 -16.99 3.91 -9.29
N ILE A 400 -16.77 2.80 -8.56
CA ILE A 400 -15.43 2.38 -8.12
C ILE A 400 -14.56 1.94 -9.31
N ARG A 401 -15.09 1.22 -10.30
CA ARG A 401 -14.32 0.81 -11.49
C ARG A 401 -13.91 2.00 -12.36
N GLU A 402 -14.77 3.00 -12.52
CA GLU A 402 -14.46 4.26 -13.18
C GLU A 402 -13.37 5.03 -12.43
N THR A 403 -13.45 5.08 -11.09
CA THR A 403 -12.41 5.70 -10.24
C THR A 403 -11.07 4.99 -10.40
N ILE A 404 -11.03 3.65 -10.37
CA ILE A 404 -9.80 2.86 -10.57
C ILE A 404 -9.23 3.07 -11.98
N ALA A 405 -10.07 3.23 -13.01
CA ALA A 405 -9.63 3.51 -14.37
C ALA A 405 -9.02 4.94 -14.50
N ALA A 406 -9.60 5.94 -13.82
CA ALA A 406 -9.04 7.28 -13.74
C ALA A 406 -7.70 7.30 -12.97
N GLU A 407 -7.60 6.58 -11.85
CA GLU A 407 -6.33 6.40 -11.11
C GLU A 407 -5.25 5.77 -12.00
N LYS A 408 -5.60 4.78 -12.82
CA LYS A 408 -4.68 4.17 -13.79
C LYS A 408 -4.19 5.16 -14.84
N LEU A 409 -5.07 5.99 -15.40
CA LEU A 409 -4.69 7.04 -16.36
C LEU A 409 -3.72 8.06 -15.72
N THR A 410 -4.01 8.51 -14.50
CA THR A 410 -3.11 9.39 -13.73
C THR A 410 -1.77 8.70 -13.39
N ALA A 411 -1.81 7.40 -13.08
CA ALA A 411 -0.61 6.60 -12.81
C ALA A 411 0.31 6.49 -14.02
N ALA A 412 -0.25 6.27 -15.23
CA ALA A 412 0.52 6.13 -16.47
C ALA A 412 1.36 7.37 -16.80
N VAL A 413 0.88 8.56 -16.44
CA VAL A 413 1.61 9.85 -16.59
C VAL A 413 2.73 10.01 -15.56
N GLN A 414 2.70 9.25 -14.45
CA GLN A 414 3.63 9.36 -13.32
C GLN A 414 4.61 8.19 -13.18
N GLN A 415 4.54 7.15 -14.03
CA GLN A 415 5.54 6.08 -14.02
C GLN A 415 6.83 6.55 -14.70
N PRO A 416 8.01 6.38 -14.07
CA PRO A 416 9.29 6.65 -14.73
C PRO A 416 9.52 5.59 -15.82
N VAL A 417 9.59 6.05 -17.08
CA VAL A 417 10.03 5.21 -18.21
C VAL A 417 11.43 4.67 -17.88
N THR A 418 11.57 3.35 -17.84
CA THR A 418 12.78 2.70 -17.31
C THR A 418 13.95 2.76 -18.30
N VAL A 419 14.59 3.92 -18.38
CA VAL A 419 15.93 4.07 -18.97
C VAL A 419 16.95 3.53 -17.96
N ILE A 420 17.84 2.64 -18.41
CA ILE A 420 18.85 2.02 -17.56
C ILE A 420 20.09 2.94 -17.50
N GLU A 421 20.10 3.88 -16.53
CA GLU A 421 21.29 4.65 -16.18
C GLU A 421 21.91 4.10 -14.88
N THR A 422 23.10 3.50 -15.01
CA THR A 422 23.92 3.04 -13.87
C THR A 422 24.96 4.09 -13.54
N THR A 423 24.76 4.87 -12.49
CA THR A 423 25.80 5.76 -11.95
C THR A 423 25.73 5.86 -10.43
N ALA A 424 26.84 5.60 -9.75
CA ALA A 424 26.98 5.82 -8.30
C ALA A 424 27.32 7.30 -8.01
N PRO A 425 26.96 7.84 -6.83
CA PRO A 425 27.23 9.24 -6.49
C PRO A 425 28.73 9.51 -6.24
N PRO A 426 29.26 10.67 -6.65
CA PRO A 426 30.63 11.07 -6.35
C PRO A 426 30.82 11.52 -4.89
N VAL A 427 32.05 11.44 -4.41
CA VAL A 427 32.46 11.89 -3.06
C VAL A 427 32.59 13.41 -3.03
N VAL A 428 32.13 14.03 -1.94
CA VAL A 428 32.31 15.48 -1.70
C VAL A 428 33.74 15.77 -1.23
N VAL A 429 34.48 16.55 -2.02
CA VAL A 429 35.66 17.30 -1.60
C VAL A 429 35.51 18.73 -2.13
N GLN A 430 35.76 19.73 -1.28
CA GLN A 430 35.59 21.14 -1.64
C GLN A 430 36.81 21.66 -2.44
N PRO A 431 36.60 22.49 -3.48
CA PRO A 431 37.67 23.32 -4.02
C PRO A 431 37.91 24.54 -3.13
N VAL A 432 39.18 24.84 -2.82
CA VAL A 432 39.61 26.13 -2.28
C VAL A 432 40.31 26.89 -3.39
N GLU A 433 39.81 28.07 -3.73
CA GLU A 433 40.51 29.00 -4.64
C GLU A 433 41.24 30.09 -3.86
N THR A 434 42.54 30.24 -4.12
CA THR A 434 43.33 31.45 -3.81
C THR A 434 44.38 31.65 -4.91
N PRO A 435 44.42 32.80 -5.60
CA PRO A 435 45.24 32.96 -6.80
C PRO A 435 46.67 33.50 -6.59
N ALA A 436 47.61 32.83 -7.27
CA ALA A 436 48.77 33.41 -8.00
C ALA A 436 50.00 34.02 -7.28
N THR A 437 51.12 33.99 -8.04
CA THR A 437 52.44 34.66 -7.82
C THR A 437 53.31 34.09 -6.68
N VAL A 438 54.66 33.96 -6.78
CA VAL A 438 55.64 34.53 -7.73
C VAL A 438 56.61 33.47 -8.32
N VAL A 439 57.13 33.78 -9.51
CA VAL A 439 58.06 33.03 -10.38
C VAL A 439 59.46 32.74 -9.79
N SER A 440 59.99 31.52 -9.99
CA SER A 440 61.34 31.26 -10.56
C SER A 440 61.61 29.77 -10.87
N ALA A 441 62.44 29.51 -11.87
CA ALA A 441 62.88 28.20 -12.40
C ALA A 441 64.44 28.09 -12.27
N PRO A 442 65.20 27.08 -12.79
CA PRO A 442 64.82 26.02 -13.74
C PRO A 442 65.45 24.60 -13.59
N VAL A 443 64.85 23.64 -14.33
CA VAL A 443 65.48 22.55 -15.14
C VAL A 443 66.62 21.67 -14.54
N VAL A 444 66.40 20.35 -14.43
CA VAL A 444 67.03 19.25 -15.21
C VAL A 444 66.38 17.88 -14.85
N ALA A 445 66.15 17.05 -15.86
CA ALA A 445 66.08 15.57 -15.81
C ALA A 445 66.82 15.06 -17.09
N PRO A 446 67.37 13.81 -17.20
CA PRO A 446 66.54 12.58 -17.19
C PRO A 446 67.24 11.23 -16.82
N ALA A 447 66.45 10.14 -16.89
CA ALA A 447 66.73 8.79 -17.41
C ALA A 447 67.96 7.91 -16.98
N SER A 448 67.62 6.73 -16.44
CA SER A 448 67.94 5.35 -16.93
C SER A 448 69.38 4.81 -17.20
N SER A 449 69.68 3.72 -16.49
CA SER A 449 70.28 2.41 -16.92
C SER A 449 71.69 2.26 -17.56
N GLU A 450 72.45 1.28 -17.03
CA GLU A 450 73.43 0.44 -17.78
C GLU A 450 73.65 -0.94 -17.07
N THR A 451 74.65 -1.75 -17.45
CA THR A 451 74.61 -3.24 -17.42
C THR A 451 75.98 -3.91 -17.04
N VAL A 452 76.29 -5.10 -17.60
CA VAL A 452 77.61 -5.80 -17.74
C VAL A 452 78.12 -6.75 -16.61
N SER A 453 77.67 -8.03 -16.66
CA SER A 453 78.47 -9.27 -16.90
C SER A 453 79.62 -9.78 -15.94
N PRO A 454 80.14 -11.03 -16.07
CA PRO A 454 79.49 -12.36 -16.26
C PRO A 454 80.17 -13.61 -15.57
N ALA A 455 79.58 -14.81 -15.76
CA ALA A 455 80.21 -16.17 -15.91
C ALA A 455 80.83 -16.92 -14.67
N MET A 456 80.84 -18.28 -14.58
CA MET A 456 80.15 -19.37 -15.31
C MET A 456 80.11 -20.75 -14.56
N ALA A 457 79.00 -21.50 -14.75
CA ALA A 457 78.76 -22.97 -14.86
C ALA A 457 79.51 -24.06 -14.04
N ILE A 458 78.75 -25.03 -13.47
CA ILE A 458 78.67 -26.48 -13.88
C ILE A 458 77.53 -27.22 -13.08
N GLU A 459 77.11 -28.40 -13.56
CA GLU A 459 75.92 -29.19 -13.14
C GLU A 459 76.22 -30.33 -12.13
N ASP A 460 75.18 -30.88 -11.44
CA ASP A 460 74.58 -32.23 -11.68
C ASP A 460 73.78 -32.77 -10.45
N LYS A 461 73.41 -34.07 -10.40
CA LYS A 461 72.17 -34.57 -9.77
C LYS A 461 72.29 -35.86 -8.90
N ALA A 462 71.94 -35.70 -7.62
CA ALA A 462 71.42 -36.72 -6.66
C ALA A 462 72.36 -37.80 -6.03
N ILE A 463 71.78 -38.56 -5.07
CA ILE A 463 72.20 -39.88 -4.48
C ILE A 463 72.91 -39.91 -3.08
N THR A 464 72.09 -40.00 -2.00
CA THR A 464 71.98 -41.19 -1.08
C THR A 464 72.77 -41.35 0.25
N GLN A 465 72.01 -41.38 1.38
CA GLN A 465 72.12 -42.23 2.63
C GLN A 465 73.25 -41.98 3.69
N PRO A 466 73.22 -42.65 4.90
CA PRO A 466 72.25 -43.62 5.47
C PRO A 466 71.73 -43.41 6.93
N ALA A 467 70.82 -44.31 7.35
CA ALA A 467 70.61 -44.91 8.70
C ALA A 467 69.33 -44.57 9.52
N ALA A 468 68.82 -45.59 10.24
CA ALA A 468 67.69 -45.62 11.19
C ALA A 468 68.12 -46.33 12.50
N PRO A 469 67.35 -46.32 13.62
CA PRO A 469 66.16 -47.19 13.85
C PRO A 469 64.92 -46.37 14.37
N VAL A 470 63.65 -46.83 14.55
CA VAL A 470 62.97 -48.08 15.01
C VAL A 470 62.99 -48.27 16.55
N ALA A 471 61.90 -48.43 17.33
CA ALA A 471 60.45 -48.24 17.14
C ALA A 471 59.68 -48.27 18.52
N ASP A 472 58.34 -48.13 18.47
CA ASP A 472 57.28 -48.66 19.37
C ASP A 472 56.76 -47.96 20.67
N GLU A 473 55.45 -48.22 20.90
CA GLU A 473 54.58 -48.17 22.10
C GLU A 473 54.02 -46.87 22.74
N GLU A 474 53.11 -47.06 23.71
CA GLU A 474 51.91 -46.24 24.00
C GLU A 474 51.98 -45.34 25.27
N THR A 475 50.81 -44.77 25.60
CA THR A 475 50.29 -44.38 26.93
C THR A 475 50.49 -42.95 27.46
N SER A 476 49.71 -42.65 28.51
CA SER A 476 49.29 -41.32 28.98
C SER A 476 49.65 -41.09 30.46
N VAL A 477 49.23 -39.94 31.02
CA VAL A 477 48.73 -39.68 32.41
C VAL A 477 49.20 -38.32 32.96
N THR A 478 48.32 -37.70 33.76
CA THR A 478 48.46 -36.38 34.40
C THR A 478 49.01 -36.44 35.83
N PRO A 479 49.84 -35.46 36.23
CA PRO A 479 49.82 -34.84 37.57
C PRO A 479 49.95 -33.29 37.50
N GLU A 480 49.48 -32.45 38.44
CA GLU A 480 48.47 -32.57 39.51
C GLU A 480 48.02 -31.13 39.91
N GLN A 481 47.60 -30.85 41.16
CA GLN A 481 47.23 -29.50 41.66
C GLN A 481 47.67 -29.31 43.14
N PRO A 482 47.78 -28.07 43.67
CA PRO A 482 46.62 -27.35 44.27
C PRO A 482 46.67 -25.83 43.91
N ALA A 483 45.85 -24.88 44.39
CA ALA A 483 44.69 -24.78 45.30
C ALA A 483 43.75 -23.66 44.73
N THR A 484 42.50 -23.31 45.11
CA THR A 484 41.57 -23.57 46.25
C THR A 484 41.90 -22.88 47.59
N PRO A 485 40.92 -22.42 48.41
CA PRO A 485 39.46 -22.28 48.22
C PRO A 485 39.13 -21.07 47.26
N ALA A 486 37.96 -20.40 47.17
CA ALA A 486 36.74 -20.35 47.99
C ALA A 486 35.40 -20.22 47.19
N VAL A 487 34.44 -19.46 47.73
CA VAL A 487 33.06 -19.95 47.96
C VAL A 487 32.04 -18.79 48.12
N SER A 488 30.71 -18.94 47.99
CA SER A 488 29.79 -19.72 47.10
C SER A 488 28.35 -19.58 47.65
N ALA A 489 27.32 -19.24 46.85
CA ALA A 489 25.92 -19.20 47.35
C ALA A 489 24.82 -19.40 46.28
N VAL A 490 24.11 -20.54 46.34
CA VAL A 490 22.74 -20.77 45.78
C VAL A 490 22.06 -21.87 46.64
N VAL A 491 20.72 -21.93 46.62
CA VAL A 491 19.81 -23.01 47.14
C VAL A 491 19.48 -22.93 48.64
N ASP A 492 18.20 -22.66 48.99
CA ASP A 492 17.22 -23.73 49.33
C ASP A 492 15.74 -23.25 49.32
N GLN A 493 14.79 -24.18 49.50
CA GLN A 493 13.35 -24.02 49.78
C GLN A 493 13.01 -24.80 51.10
N PRO A 494 11.75 -25.07 51.58
CA PRO A 494 10.39 -24.76 51.09
C PRO A 494 9.36 -24.32 52.20
N ALA A 495 8.06 -24.44 51.86
CA ALA A 495 6.89 -24.71 52.74
C ALA A 495 6.06 -23.57 53.39
N ALA A 496 4.92 -23.29 52.75
CA ALA A 496 3.53 -23.15 53.27
C ALA A 496 3.20 -22.55 54.67
N THR A 497 2.23 -21.62 54.73
CA THR A 497 0.84 -21.81 55.26
C THR A 497 0.01 -20.49 55.13
N ALA A 498 -1.34 -20.57 55.11
CA ALA A 498 -2.31 -19.46 55.01
C ALA A 498 -2.82 -19.02 56.43
N PRO A 499 -3.87 -18.18 56.68
CA PRO A 499 -4.85 -17.53 55.79
C PRO A 499 -5.34 -16.09 56.17
N ALA A 500 -6.42 -15.63 55.50
CA ALA A 500 -7.50 -14.73 56.00
C ALA A 500 -7.35 -13.18 55.99
N MET A 501 -8.52 -12.52 56.10
CA MET A 501 -8.86 -11.07 56.07
C MET A 501 -9.76 -10.73 57.30
N PRO A 502 -10.46 -9.57 57.39
CA PRO A 502 -10.12 -8.13 57.28
C PRO A 502 -10.29 -7.43 58.68
N PRO A 503 -10.64 -6.12 58.86
CA PRO A 503 -11.99 -5.55 58.60
C PRO A 503 -12.00 -4.07 58.10
N VAL A 504 -13.11 -3.33 58.29
CA VAL A 504 -13.52 -2.01 57.69
C VAL A 504 -13.97 -1.00 58.78
N VAL A 505 -14.27 0.28 58.43
CA VAL A 505 -15.03 1.39 59.11
C VAL A 505 -14.19 2.68 59.26
N THR A 506 -14.48 3.92 58.78
CA THR A 506 -15.61 4.64 58.11
C THR A 506 -16.60 5.38 59.05
N ALA A 507 -17.00 6.67 58.91
CA ALA A 507 -16.53 7.91 58.25
C ALA A 507 -17.39 9.13 58.77
N ALA A 508 -17.07 10.40 58.46
CA ALA A 508 -17.89 11.58 58.84
C ALA A 508 -17.73 12.83 57.92
N GLU A 509 -18.77 13.67 57.88
CA GLU A 509 -18.96 14.95 57.13
C GLU A 509 -19.43 16.08 58.13
N PRO A 510 -19.98 17.31 57.82
CA PRO A 510 -20.86 17.72 56.68
C PRO A 510 -20.72 19.16 56.06
N GLU A 511 -21.32 19.38 54.87
CA GLU A 511 -21.99 20.61 54.31
C GLU A 511 -21.31 22.03 54.36
N LYS A 512 -21.50 23.01 53.44
CA LYS A 512 -22.70 23.45 52.66
C LYS A 512 -22.35 24.39 51.46
N THR A 513 -23.33 24.85 50.67
CA THR A 513 -23.24 25.62 49.38
C THR A 513 -24.12 26.91 49.41
N PRO A 514 -24.48 27.71 48.33
CA PRO A 514 -24.28 27.63 46.86
C PRO A 514 -23.80 28.94 46.10
N PRO A 515 -24.49 29.59 45.09
CA PRO A 515 -24.02 29.59 43.67
C PRO A 515 -24.04 30.95 42.85
N THR A 516 -23.70 30.85 41.54
CA THR A 516 -24.24 31.63 40.36
C THR A 516 -23.34 32.67 39.63
N THR A 517 -23.53 32.71 38.29
CA THR A 517 -22.90 33.53 37.20
C THR A 517 -23.47 34.96 37.05
N VAL A 518 -22.79 35.91 36.36
CA VAL A 518 -23.30 36.87 35.31
C VAL A 518 -22.52 38.21 35.17
N VAL A 519 -21.95 38.46 33.96
CA VAL A 519 -21.81 39.73 33.17
C VAL A 519 -20.95 40.94 33.67
N MET A 520 -20.50 41.76 32.70
CA MET A 520 -19.72 43.03 32.79
C MET A 520 -20.60 44.26 33.15
N PRO A 521 -20.00 45.44 33.37
CA PRO A 521 -20.12 46.52 32.37
C PRO A 521 -18.82 47.33 32.15
N ALA A 522 -18.91 48.54 31.57
CA ALA A 522 -17.85 49.24 30.83
C ALA A 522 -17.23 50.51 31.48
N ASP A 523 -16.29 51.09 30.74
CA ASP A 523 -15.53 52.37 30.80
C ASP A 523 -16.31 53.66 31.22
N PRO A 524 -15.68 54.86 31.42
CA PRO A 524 -14.31 55.28 30.99
C PRO A 524 -13.48 56.15 31.96
N VAL A 525 -12.22 56.47 31.59
CA VAL A 525 -11.64 57.85 31.47
C VAL A 525 -10.13 57.80 31.14
N ALA A 526 -9.66 58.76 30.32
CA ALA A 526 -8.28 58.98 29.83
C ALA A 526 -7.49 59.96 30.75
N PRO A 527 -6.17 60.28 30.57
CA PRO A 527 -5.33 60.04 29.38
C PRO A 527 -3.91 59.48 29.64
N VAL A 528 -3.20 59.25 28.53
CA VAL A 528 -1.78 58.83 28.44
C VAL A 528 -0.98 59.91 27.71
N SER A 529 0.31 60.07 28.05
CA SER A 529 1.28 60.81 27.24
C SER A 529 2.24 59.84 26.55
N THR A 530 2.47 60.05 25.25
CA THR A 530 3.17 59.12 24.35
C THR A 530 4.54 59.66 23.94
N VAL A 531 5.49 58.76 23.63
CA VAL A 531 6.73 59.05 22.89
C VAL A 531 6.78 58.12 21.68
N ALA A 532 7.20 58.62 20.51
CA ALA A 532 7.03 57.94 19.21
C ALA A 532 8.26 58.02 18.30
N VAL A 533 8.42 57.03 17.42
CA VAL A 533 9.33 57.02 16.25
C VAL A 533 8.73 56.10 15.17
N GLU A 534 8.76 56.50 13.89
CA GLU A 534 8.53 55.62 12.72
C GLU A 534 9.38 56.09 11.49
N ALA A 535 9.30 55.39 10.33
CA ALA A 535 10.24 55.45 9.19
C ALA A 535 9.90 56.56 8.12
N THR A 536 10.50 56.76 6.93
CA THR A 536 10.99 55.86 5.82
C THR A 536 11.79 56.66 4.73
N PRO A 537 12.65 56.06 3.86
CA PRO A 537 13.37 56.73 2.72
C PRO A 537 12.88 56.28 1.31
N PRO A 538 13.44 56.68 0.12
CA PRO A 538 14.51 57.66 -0.28
C PRO A 538 13.92 58.80 -1.20
N ALA A 539 14.46 59.45 -2.26
CA ALA A 539 15.68 59.54 -3.13
C ALA A 539 15.74 61.00 -3.76
N VAL A 540 16.41 61.47 -4.85
CA VAL A 540 17.19 60.98 -6.03
C VAL A 540 18.29 62.03 -6.45
N GLN A 541 18.81 62.06 -7.71
CA GLN A 541 19.97 62.85 -8.25
C GLN A 541 19.87 63.09 -9.81
N PRO A 542 20.79 63.76 -10.60
CA PRO A 542 22.24 64.09 -10.37
C PRO A 542 22.92 65.39 -11.03
N VAL A 543 24.00 65.92 -10.38
CA VAL A 543 25.41 66.23 -10.90
C VAL A 543 25.67 67.26 -12.08
N PRO A 544 26.76 68.09 -12.17
CA PRO A 544 27.75 68.67 -11.18
C PRO A 544 28.47 70.08 -11.47
N VAL A 545 29.16 70.65 -10.45
CA VAL A 545 30.57 71.22 -10.42
C VAL A 545 31.04 72.63 -11.00
N VAL A 546 31.42 73.54 -10.04
CA VAL A 546 32.53 74.58 -9.95
C VAL A 546 32.57 75.92 -10.78
N PRO A 547 33.45 76.94 -10.49
CA PRO A 547 33.22 78.04 -9.50
C PRO A 547 33.59 79.47 -10.05
N VAL A 548 34.22 80.38 -9.25
CA VAL A 548 34.77 81.74 -9.56
C VAL A 548 33.73 82.90 -9.46
N GLU A 549 33.89 84.06 -8.79
CA GLU A 549 34.97 84.65 -7.92
C GLU A 549 34.42 85.66 -6.84
N ILE A 550 35.14 86.79 -6.57
CA ILE A 550 34.87 87.91 -5.62
C ILE A 550 35.00 89.28 -6.35
N PRO A 551 34.76 90.52 -5.80
CA PRO A 551 35.02 91.08 -4.44
C PRO A 551 33.74 91.70 -3.79
N ALA A 552 33.61 92.87 -3.11
CA ALA A 552 34.39 94.11 -2.93
C ALA A 552 34.02 94.92 -1.63
N SER A 553 34.31 96.23 -1.62
CA SER A 553 34.48 97.13 -0.45
C SER A 553 33.93 98.55 -0.74
N GLU A 554 33.38 99.37 0.19
CA GLU A 554 34.02 100.14 1.29
C GLU A 554 34.94 101.30 0.79
N PRO A 555 35.39 102.34 1.57
CA PRO A 555 35.06 102.80 2.94
C PRO A 555 34.86 104.36 2.96
N PRO A 556 35.46 105.22 3.84
CA PRO A 556 35.69 105.21 5.30
C PRO A 556 35.15 106.49 6.03
N VAL A 557 35.30 106.59 7.36
CA VAL A 557 36.05 107.67 8.10
C VAL A 557 35.95 107.44 9.64
N VAL A 558 36.95 107.93 10.38
CA VAL A 558 37.24 107.65 11.81
C VAL A 558 37.02 108.91 12.72
N PRO A 559 37.23 108.91 14.06
CA PRO A 559 36.38 109.68 14.99
C PRO A 559 37.08 110.84 15.73
N THR A 560 36.36 111.43 16.71
CA THR A 560 36.81 111.99 18.03
C THR A 560 36.18 113.38 18.35
N MET A 561 35.94 113.65 19.64
CA MET A 561 35.37 114.90 20.19
C MET A 561 36.46 116.02 20.31
N PRO A 562 36.10 117.28 20.67
CA PRO A 562 35.86 117.63 22.09
C PRO A 562 34.80 118.73 22.39
N ALA A 563 34.49 118.90 23.68
CA ALA A 563 33.74 120.06 24.22
C ALA A 563 34.64 120.91 25.16
N ALA A 564 34.27 122.19 25.34
CA ALA A 564 34.94 123.19 26.20
C ALA A 564 34.13 123.40 27.53
N PRO A 565 34.30 124.47 28.36
CA PRO A 565 35.30 125.55 28.44
C PRO A 565 35.80 125.88 29.88
N ALA A 566 36.66 126.91 30.07
CA ALA A 566 36.69 127.78 31.29
C ALA A 566 37.60 129.04 31.18
N VAL A 567 37.04 130.22 31.51
CA VAL A 567 37.48 131.25 32.51
C VAL A 567 39.00 131.45 32.76
N ALA A 568 39.62 132.66 32.82
CA ALA A 568 39.19 134.08 32.90
C ALA A 568 39.98 134.98 31.88
N GLU A 569 40.31 136.28 31.98
CA GLU A 569 40.16 137.38 32.99
C GLU A 569 40.28 138.79 32.34
N SER A 570 40.43 139.89 33.11
CA SER A 570 40.67 141.29 32.63
C SER A 570 41.30 142.17 33.73
N PRO A 571 41.98 143.32 33.44
CA PRO A 571 41.31 144.64 33.56
C PRO A 571 41.89 145.82 32.71
N VAL A 572 41.31 147.03 32.89
CA VAL A 572 41.63 148.39 32.36
C VAL A 572 41.13 149.47 33.39
N PRO A 573 41.25 150.83 33.27
CA PRO A 573 41.66 151.73 32.16
C PRO A 573 42.54 152.97 32.63
N GLN A 574 42.24 154.19 32.14
CA GLN A 574 42.67 155.56 32.57
C GLN A 574 44.10 156.02 32.18
N GLN A 575 44.40 157.22 31.63
CA GLN A 575 43.92 158.63 31.69
C GLN A 575 44.75 159.52 32.64
N ASP A 576 45.36 160.60 32.11
CA ASP A 576 45.21 161.99 32.63
C ASP A 576 45.89 163.06 31.73
N GLU A 577 45.50 164.33 31.95
CA GLU A 577 46.00 165.58 31.31
C GLU A 577 47.04 166.31 32.23
N PRO A 578 47.62 167.52 31.96
CA PRO A 578 47.10 168.65 31.16
C PRO A 578 48.10 169.47 30.28
N LEU A 579 47.55 170.49 29.61
CA LEU A 579 48.23 171.59 28.88
C LEU A 579 49.42 172.27 29.61
N ALA A 580 50.37 172.82 28.83
CA ALA A 580 50.66 174.28 28.74
C ALA A 580 52.05 174.75 28.20
N GLN A 581 52.82 173.94 27.45
CA GLN A 581 53.97 174.46 26.66
C GLN A 581 53.82 174.12 25.16
N GLN A 582 53.24 175.03 24.37
CA GLN A 582 53.95 176.09 23.62
C GLN A 582 54.36 175.70 22.18
N ARG A 583 53.35 175.57 21.31
CA ARG A 583 53.27 176.16 19.95
C ARG A 583 54.38 175.95 18.89
N ALA A 584 55.46 175.21 19.15
CA ALA A 584 56.56 175.02 18.19
C ALA A 584 56.58 173.65 17.49
N ALA A 585 55.80 172.66 17.96
CA ALA A 585 55.80 171.29 17.43
C ALA A 585 54.66 170.97 16.44
N ALA A 586 53.71 171.88 16.23
CA ALA A 586 52.46 171.62 15.52
C ALA A 586 52.61 171.41 13.99
N GLU A 587 53.75 171.77 13.41
CA GLU A 587 53.92 171.86 11.95
C GLU A 587 54.61 170.63 11.31
N LYS A 588 55.08 169.67 12.12
CA LYS A 588 55.65 168.40 11.62
C LYS A 588 54.67 167.22 11.57
N MET A 589 53.76 167.09 12.53
CA MET A 589 52.84 165.95 12.61
C MET A 589 51.81 165.89 11.46
N ALA A 590 51.44 167.04 10.88
CA ALA A 590 50.42 167.11 9.84
C ALA A 590 50.82 166.40 8.52
N VAL A 591 52.11 166.33 8.20
CA VAL A 591 52.61 165.65 6.99
C VAL A 591 52.61 164.13 7.17
N GLU A 592 52.85 163.65 8.40
CA GLU A 592 52.99 162.23 8.72
C GLU A 592 51.62 161.53 8.81
N GLN A 593 50.59 162.19 9.35
CA GLN A 593 49.21 161.66 9.32
C GLN A 593 48.67 161.53 7.89
N ALA A 594 48.96 162.49 7.00
CA ALA A 594 48.51 162.45 5.60
C ALA A 594 49.13 161.28 4.81
N ALA A 595 50.38 160.89 5.14
CA ALA A 595 51.01 159.70 4.56
C ALA A 595 50.33 158.40 5.03
N ALA A 596 50.02 158.29 6.32
CA ALA A 596 49.40 157.10 6.91
C ALA A 596 47.99 156.80 6.36
N GLU A 597 47.16 157.83 6.09
CA GLU A 597 45.85 157.61 5.48
C GLU A 597 45.94 157.13 4.01
N ALA A 598 46.93 157.61 3.25
CA ALA A 598 47.16 157.16 1.87
C ALA A 598 47.63 155.69 1.81
N GLU A 599 48.43 155.24 2.77
CA GLU A 599 48.86 153.84 2.88
C GLU A 599 47.70 152.92 3.31
N LYS A 600 46.90 153.34 4.29
CA LYS A 600 45.68 152.64 4.70
C LYS A 600 44.68 152.47 3.56
N ALA A 601 44.49 153.49 2.73
CA ALA A 601 43.63 153.43 1.54
C ALA A 601 44.14 152.40 0.51
N ARG A 602 45.47 152.31 0.31
CA ARG A 602 46.08 151.27 -0.53
C ARG A 602 45.86 149.86 0.02
N MET A 603 46.07 149.63 1.31
CA MET A 603 45.83 148.31 1.92
C MET A 603 44.36 147.88 1.81
N GLN A 604 43.39 148.80 1.95
CA GLN A 604 41.98 148.46 1.72
C GLN A 604 41.68 148.12 0.25
N ALA A 605 42.29 148.83 -0.71
CA ALA A 605 42.13 148.54 -2.12
C ALA A 605 42.68 147.15 -2.49
N ASP A 606 43.91 146.82 -2.07
CA ASP A 606 44.51 145.50 -2.32
C ASP A 606 43.73 144.37 -1.62
N ALA A 607 43.22 144.60 -0.40
CA ALA A 607 42.36 143.62 0.28
C ALA A 607 41.09 143.32 -0.52
N THR A 608 40.42 144.34 -1.09
CA THR A 608 39.27 144.11 -1.99
C THR A 608 39.65 143.43 -3.30
N ALA A 609 40.81 143.76 -3.89
CA ALA A 609 41.29 143.12 -5.12
C ALA A 609 41.70 141.64 -4.93
N ILE A 610 42.10 141.25 -3.71
CA ILE A 610 42.36 139.86 -3.34
C ILE A 610 41.04 139.10 -3.16
N GLN A 611 40.06 139.66 -2.43
CA GLN A 611 38.75 139.01 -2.27
C GLN A 611 37.98 138.87 -3.59
N GLN A 612 38.08 139.85 -4.49
CA GLN A 612 37.52 139.77 -5.85
C GLN A 612 38.08 138.55 -6.60
N ARG A 613 39.41 138.39 -6.63
CA ARG A 613 40.07 137.25 -7.26
C ARG A 613 39.71 135.90 -6.61
N GLN A 614 39.68 135.82 -5.28
CA GLN A 614 39.28 134.60 -4.58
C GLN A 614 37.83 134.20 -4.90
N LYS A 615 36.93 135.18 -5.06
CA LYS A 615 35.52 134.94 -5.44
C LYS A 615 35.39 134.48 -6.90
N GLU A 616 36.17 135.04 -7.81
CA GLU A 616 36.22 134.65 -9.22
C GLU A 616 36.84 133.25 -9.39
N GLU A 617 37.89 132.93 -8.63
CA GLU A 617 38.53 131.61 -8.61
C GLU A 617 37.60 130.53 -8.03
N LEU A 618 36.89 130.83 -6.92
CA LEU A 618 35.87 129.94 -6.37
C LEU A 618 34.73 129.69 -7.35
N ALA A 619 34.25 130.73 -8.06
CA ALA A 619 33.23 130.60 -9.09
C ALA A 619 33.72 129.77 -10.29
N ALA A 620 34.99 129.91 -10.68
CA ALA A 620 35.61 129.07 -11.71
C ALA A 620 35.71 127.60 -11.30
N GLN A 621 36.11 127.31 -10.05
CA GLN A 621 36.14 125.94 -9.52
C GLN A 621 34.73 125.33 -9.41
N GLN A 622 33.74 126.09 -8.96
CA GLN A 622 32.33 125.65 -8.92
C GLN A 622 31.77 125.38 -10.32
N LYS A 623 32.09 126.22 -11.31
CA LYS A 623 31.72 125.96 -12.70
C LYS A 623 32.39 124.70 -13.25
N ALA A 624 33.70 124.55 -13.08
CA ALA A 624 34.45 123.40 -13.59
C ALA A 624 34.01 122.07 -12.94
N THR A 625 33.67 122.08 -11.65
CA THR A 625 33.12 120.89 -10.97
C THR A 625 31.71 120.56 -11.44
N ALA A 626 30.84 121.55 -11.68
CA ALA A 626 29.52 121.33 -12.26
C ALA A 626 29.60 120.77 -13.71
N GLU A 627 30.49 121.31 -14.54
CA GLU A 627 30.73 120.82 -15.90
C GLU A 627 31.29 119.39 -15.89
N LYS A 628 32.24 119.07 -15.00
CA LYS A 628 32.73 117.68 -14.81
C LYS A 628 31.60 116.74 -14.39
N MET A 629 30.82 117.10 -13.38
CA MET A 629 29.74 116.25 -12.85
C MET A 629 28.65 116.01 -13.90
N THR A 630 28.37 117.00 -14.76
CA THR A 630 27.43 116.86 -15.89
C THR A 630 27.98 115.91 -16.96
N ALA A 631 29.27 115.99 -17.28
CA ALA A 631 29.92 115.05 -18.22
C ALA A 631 29.96 113.62 -17.68
N GLU A 632 30.21 113.46 -16.37
CA GLU A 632 30.25 112.16 -15.67
C GLU A 632 28.85 111.50 -15.64
N GLN A 633 27.80 112.26 -15.38
CA GLN A 633 26.41 111.80 -15.50
C GLN A 633 26.04 111.42 -16.96
N ALA A 634 26.48 112.20 -17.95
CA ALA A 634 26.26 111.88 -19.37
C ALA A 634 26.98 110.59 -19.80
N GLN A 635 28.18 110.33 -19.27
CA GLN A 635 28.92 109.10 -19.52
C GLN A 635 28.22 107.88 -18.91
N ILE A 636 27.77 107.96 -17.65
CA ILE A 636 27.03 106.89 -16.97
C ILE A 636 25.71 106.58 -17.73
N ALA A 637 25.00 107.59 -18.21
CA ALA A 637 23.79 107.41 -19.00
C ALA A 637 24.07 106.69 -20.34
N ALA A 638 25.13 107.08 -21.06
CA ALA A 638 25.53 106.45 -22.32
C ALA A 638 26.03 105.01 -22.14
N GLU A 639 26.67 104.70 -21.02
CA GLU A 639 27.14 103.35 -20.67
C GLU A 639 25.98 102.44 -20.26
N THR A 640 25.03 102.95 -19.47
CA THR A 640 23.79 102.25 -19.10
C THR A 640 22.98 101.84 -20.33
N GLU A 641 22.83 102.74 -21.31
CA GLU A 641 22.11 102.45 -22.56
C GLU A 641 22.83 101.41 -23.42
N ARG A 642 24.17 101.39 -23.45
CA ARG A 642 24.94 100.32 -24.13
C ARG A 642 24.72 98.96 -23.47
N VAL A 643 24.74 98.89 -22.13
CA VAL A 643 24.47 97.66 -21.40
C VAL A 643 23.04 97.17 -21.67
N ARG A 644 22.05 98.08 -21.73
CA ARG A 644 20.66 97.74 -22.09
C ARG A 644 20.58 97.15 -23.51
N GLN A 645 21.18 97.81 -24.50
CA GLN A 645 21.19 97.34 -25.89
C GLN A 645 21.92 96.00 -26.05
N GLN A 646 23.00 95.77 -25.31
CA GLN A 646 23.73 94.49 -25.30
C GLN A 646 22.90 93.37 -24.68
N ALA A 647 22.18 93.64 -23.58
CA ALA A 647 21.27 92.69 -22.95
C ALA A 647 20.07 92.35 -23.86
N GLU A 648 19.47 93.35 -24.53
CA GLU A 648 18.38 93.15 -25.50
C GLU A 648 18.83 92.31 -26.71
N ALA A 649 20.04 92.55 -27.23
CA ALA A 649 20.63 91.74 -28.30
C ALA A 649 20.90 90.29 -27.85
N THR A 650 21.45 90.08 -26.65
CA THR A 650 21.69 88.73 -26.10
C THR A 650 20.38 87.98 -25.88
N ALA A 651 19.35 88.63 -25.33
CA ALA A 651 18.03 88.04 -25.15
C ALA A 651 17.34 87.68 -26.48
N MET A 652 17.55 88.48 -27.54
CA MET A 652 17.05 88.14 -28.88
C MET A 652 17.77 86.92 -29.47
N GLN A 653 19.10 86.83 -29.32
CA GLN A 653 19.88 85.68 -29.76
C GLN A 653 19.50 84.40 -28.99
N GLN A 654 19.27 84.49 -27.68
CA GLN A 654 18.78 83.37 -26.87
C GLN A 654 17.42 82.87 -27.36
N ARG A 655 16.44 83.76 -27.59
CA ARG A 655 15.13 83.36 -28.14
C ARG A 655 15.22 82.67 -29.49
N GLN A 656 16.11 83.13 -30.39
CA GLN A 656 16.34 82.46 -31.67
C GLN A 656 16.97 81.07 -31.51
N GLN A 657 17.87 80.88 -30.54
CA GLN A 657 18.44 79.56 -30.23
C GLN A 657 17.41 78.63 -29.57
N GLU A 658 16.57 79.14 -28.67
CA GLU A 658 15.46 78.40 -28.07
C GLU A 658 14.41 77.98 -29.11
N GLU A 659 14.05 78.87 -30.04
CA GLU A 659 13.12 78.58 -31.13
C GLU A 659 13.69 77.51 -32.07
N LEU A 660 14.97 77.63 -32.46
CA LEU A 660 15.64 76.61 -33.28
C LEU A 660 15.70 75.25 -32.56
N ALA A 661 16.01 75.24 -31.25
CA ALA A 661 16.04 74.03 -30.44
C ALA A 661 14.63 73.41 -30.28
N ALA A 662 13.58 74.23 -30.15
CA ALA A 662 12.19 73.78 -30.12
C ALA A 662 11.76 73.17 -31.47
N GLN A 663 12.11 73.80 -32.59
CA GLN A 663 11.86 73.25 -33.93
C GLN A 663 12.60 71.92 -34.16
N GLN A 664 13.86 71.81 -33.71
CA GLN A 664 14.62 70.56 -33.78
C GLN A 664 14.02 69.45 -32.90
N ARG A 665 13.58 69.78 -31.67
CA ARG A 665 12.87 68.83 -30.80
C ARG A 665 11.58 68.33 -31.44
N ALA A 666 10.71 69.22 -31.89
CA ALA A 666 9.45 68.86 -32.56
C ALA A 666 9.67 68.00 -33.82
N MET A 667 10.72 68.29 -34.61
CA MET A 667 11.13 67.45 -35.74
C MET A 667 11.57 66.04 -35.29
N SER A 668 12.35 65.94 -34.22
CA SER A 668 12.82 64.64 -33.69
C SER A 668 11.70 63.83 -33.02
N GLU A 669 10.78 64.48 -32.30
CA GLU A 669 9.61 63.87 -31.68
C GLU A 669 8.65 63.35 -32.75
N LYS A 670 8.43 64.11 -33.83
CA LYS A 670 7.65 63.65 -34.96
C LYS A 670 8.31 62.45 -35.66
N ALA A 671 9.62 62.51 -35.94
CA ALA A 671 10.34 61.41 -36.56
C ALA A 671 10.29 60.13 -35.70
N ALA A 672 10.39 60.26 -34.38
CA ALA A 672 10.23 59.15 -33.44
C ALA A 672 8.79 58.60 -33.42
N ALA A 673 7.77 59.47 -33.51
CA ALA A 673 6.37 59.05 -33.59
C ALA A 673 6.04 58.32 -34.92
N ASP A 674 6.51 58.85 -36.05
CA ASP A 674 6.36 58.23 -37.37
C ASP A 674 7.08 56.86 -37.40
N GLN A 675 8.27 56.75 -36.79
CA GLN A 675 9.00 55.48 -36.66
C GLN A 675 8.32 54.48 -35.71
N ALA A 676 7.75 54.95 -34.59
CA ALA A 676 7.01 54.12 -33.65
C ALA A 676 5.72 53.57 -34.27
N LEU A 677 5.03 54.36 -35.11
CA LEU A 677 3.86 53.91 -35.86
C LEU A 677 4.23 52.80 -36.86
N ALA A 678 5.29 52.99 -37.65
CA ALA A 678 5.76 51.98 -38.59
C ALA A 678 6.21 50.67 -37.90
N ALA A 679 6.82 50.78 -36.71
CA ALA A 679 7.15 49.61 -35.88
C ALA A 679 5.89 48.89 -35.37
N ALA A 680 4.87 49.63 -34.90
CA ALA A 680 3.61 49.07 -34.45
C ALA A 680 2.79 48.41 -35.57
N GLU A 681 2.83 48.96 -36.79
CA GLU A 681 2.21 48.34 -37.97
C GLU A 681 2.94 47.05 -38.38
N THR A 682 4.27 47.04 -38.33
CA THR A 682 5.09 45.85 -38.61
C THR A 682 4.81 44.73 -37.61
N GLU A 683 4.75 45.06 -36.32
CA GLU A 683 4.44 44.11 -35.25
C GLU A 683 2.99 43.61 -35.34
N ARG A 684 2.03 44.47 -35.69
CA ARG A 684 0.64 44.05 -35.94
C ARG A 684 0.52 43.09 -37.13
N ALA A 685 1.27 43.33 -38.22
CA ALA A 685 1.32 42.43 -39.37
C ALA A 685 1.95 41.08 -39.00
N ARG A 686 3.00 41.09 -38.16
CA ARG A 686 3.61 39.88 -37.59
C ARG A 686 2.61 39.08 -36.76
N GLN A 687 1.90 39.71 -35.83
CA GLN A 687 0.90 39.05 -34.98
C GLN A 687 -0.25 38.46 -35.81
N GLN A 688 -0.67 39.12 -36.89
CA GLN A 688 -1.65 38.57 -37.83
C GLN A 688 -1.12 37.34 -38.60
N ALA A 689 0.14 37.34 -39.01
CA ALA A 689 0.78 36.19 -39.66
C ALA A 689 0.94 35.00 -38.68
N GLU A 690 1.38 35.25 -37.44
CA GLU A 690 1.52 34.21 -36.41
C GLU A 690 0.16 33.62 -35.99
N ALA A 691 -0.89 34.46 -35.86
CA ALA A 691 -2.25 33.99 -35.62
C ALA A 691 -2.80 33.14 -36.77
N THR A 692 -2.55 33.54 -38.03
CA THR A 692 -2.97 32.78 -39.22
C THR A 692 -2.24 31.43 -39.29
N ALA A 693 -0.93 31.40 -39.00
CA ALA A 693 -0.15 30.18 -38.95
C ALA A 693 -0.59 29.25 -37.80
N MET A 694 -0.98 29.80 -36.65
CA MET A 694 -1.55 29.02 -35.55
C MET A 694 -2.90 28.38 -35.93
N GLN A 695 -3.78 29.13 -36.60
CA GLN A 695 -5.06 28.63 -37.10
C GLN A 695 -4.88 27.52 -38.15
N GLN A 696 -3.89 27.66 -39.05
CA GLN A 696 -3.55 26.61 -40.01
C GLN A 696 -3.05 25.34 -39.31
N ARG A 697 -2.11 25.44 -38.35
CA ARG A 697 -1.64 24.28 -37.57
C ARG A 697 -2.78 23.58 -36.83
N GLN A 698 -3.72 24.32 -36.25
CA GLN A 698 -4.90 23.73 -35.58
C GLN A 698 -5.82 22.99 -36.57
N GLN A 699 -5.96 23.47 -37.80
CA GLN A 699 -6.73 22.79 -38.84
C GLN A 699 -6.01 21.53 -39.36
N GLU A 700 -4.69 21.59 -39.54
CA GLU A 700 -3.86 20.44 -39.93
C GLU A 700 -3.86 19.36 -38.83
N GLU A 701 -3.74 19.76 -37.55
CA GLU A 701 -3.80 18.84 -36.42
C GLU A 701 -5.19 18.19 -36.31
N LEU A 702 -6.28 18.96 -36.43
CA LEU A 702 -7.63 18.41 -36.44
C LEU A 702 -7.84 17.43 -37.60
N ALA A 703 -7.32 17.73 -38.79
CA ALA A 703 -7.36 16.82 -39.94
C ALA A 703 -6.51 15.55 -39.72
N ALA A 704 -5.37 15.66 -39.06
CA ALA A 704 -4.53 14.51 -38.68
C ALA A 704 -5.22 13.63 -37.61
N GLN A 705 -5.83 14.23 -36.59
CA GLN A 705 -6.62 13.52 -35.58
C GLN A 705 -7.82 12.79 -36.22
N GLN A 706 -8.51 13.43 -37.18
CA GLN A 706 -9.61 12.79 -37.93
C GLN A 706 -9.13 11.62 -38.80
N ARG A 707 -7.98 11.74 -39.47
CA ARG A 707 -7.36 10.63 -40.23
C ARG A 707 -6.97 9.47 -39.32
N ALA A 708 -6.27 9.72 -38.22
CA ALA A 708 -5.90 8.71 -37.24
C ALA A 708 -7.13 8.02 -36.62
N MET A 709 -8.22 8.75 -36.36
CA MET A 709 -9.48 8.18 -35.90
C MET A 709 -10.14 7.28 -36.96
N ALA A 710 -10.09 7.67 -38.25
CA ALA A 710 -10.60 6.85 -39.34
C ALA A 710 -9.76 5.58 -39.56
N GLU A 711 -8.43 5.68 -39.51
CA GLU A 711 -7.49 4.56 -39.61
C GLU A 711 -7.66 3.57 -38.45
N ASN A 712 -7.75 4.06 -37.21
CA ASN A 712 -8.03 3.22 -36.04
C ASN A 712 -9.38 2.50 -36.17
N ARG A 713 -10.43 3.20 -36.61
CA ARG A 713 -11.76 2.61 -36.83
C ARG A 713 -11.78 1.56 -37.95
N ALA A 714 -10.99 1.76 -39.01
CA ALA A 714 -10.79 0.77 -40.06
C ALA A 714 -10.01 -0.45 -39.55
N ALA A 715 -8.99 -0.25 -38.70
CA ALA A 715 -8.25 -1.32 -38.06
C ALA A 715 -9.12 -2.13 -37.08
N GLU A 716 -9.95 -1.48 -36.27
CA GLU A 716 -10.96 -2.15 -35.41
C GLU A 716 -11.95 -2.96 -36.25
N GLN A 717 -12.46 -2.43 -37.37
CA GLN A 717 -13.34 -3.16 -38.27
C GLN A 717 -12.66 -4.36 -38.93
N ALA A 718 -11.39 -4.23 -39.33
CA ALA A 718 -10.61 -5.34 -39.87
C ALA A 718 -10.32 -6.43 -38.82
N GLN A 719 -10.04 -6.04 -37.57
CA GLN A 719 -9.88 -6.97 -36.44
C GLN A 719 -11.19 -7.69 -36.14
N ALA A 720 -12.32 -6.97 -36.03
CA ALA A 720 -13.64 -7.56 -35.81
C ALA A 720 -14.06 -8.52 -36.94
N ALA A 721 -13.72 -8.21 -38.20
CA ALA A 721 -13.95 -9.11 -39.32
C ALA A 721 -13.09 -10.39 -39.23
N ALA A 722 -11.80 -10.27 -38.91
CA ALA A 722 -10.90 -11.41 -38.73
C ALA A 722 -11.28 -12.27 -37.51
N GLU A 723 -11.77 -11.68 -36.42
CA GLU A 723 -12.32 -12.41 -35.27
C GLU A 723 -13.63 -13.11 -35.60
N ALA A 724 -14.53 -12.48 -36.37
CA ALA A 724 -15.76 -13.12 -36.85
C ALA A 724 -15.46 -14.30 -37.79
N GLU A 725 -14.43 -14.21 -38.64
CA GLU A 725 -13.99 -15.32 -39.49
C GLU A 725 -13.38 -16.46 -38.66
N ARG A 726 -12.48 -16.15 -37.71
CA ARG A 726 -11.93 -17.14 -36.76
C ARG A 726 -13.03 -17.82 -35.94
N ALA A 727 -14.04 -17.09 -35.50
CA ALA A 727 -15.19 -17.64 -34.78
C ALA A 727 -16.02 -18.60 -35.65
N ARG A 728 -16.18 -18.33 -36.95
CA ARG A 728 -16.81 -19.26 -37.90
C ARG A 728 -15.97 -20.53 -38.09
N GLN A 729 -14.66 -20.38 -38.34
CA GLN A 729 -13.73 -21.51 -38.47
C GLN A 729 -13.70 -22.39 -37.20
N GLN A 730 -13.72 -21.78 -36.02
CA GLN A 730 -13.81 -22.50 -34.73
C GLN A 730 -15.17 -23.20 -34.54
N ALA A 731 -16.28 -22.57 -34.94
CA ALA A 731 -17.60 -23.19 -34.87
C ALA A 731 -17.74 -24.39 -35.83
N GLU A 732 -17.17 -24.28 -37.03
CA GLU A 732 -17.13 -25.36 -38.02
C GLU A 732 -16.25 -26.53 -37.56
N ALA A 733 -15.04 -26.25 -37.05
CA ALA A 733 -14.16 -27.26 -36.46
C ALA A 733 -14.81 -27.95 -35.25
N ALA A 734 -15.50 -27.20 -34.38
CA ALA A 734 -16.23 -27.76 -33.24
C ALA A 734 -17.45 -28.59 -33.67
N ALA A 735 -18.13 -28.24 -34.77
CA ALA A 735 -19.20 -29.05 -35.34
C ALA A 735 -18.65 -30.37 -35.93
N MET A 736 -17.53 -30.32 -36.66
CA MET A 736 -16.85 -31.50 -37.18
C MET A 736 -16.36 -32.43 -36.04
N GLN A 737 -15.80 -31.87 -34.97
CA GLN A 737 -15.37 -32.64 -33.81
C GLN A 737 -16.55 -33.33 -33.11
N ARG A 738 -17.69 -32.65 -32.95
CA ARG A 738 -18.93 -33.26 -32.41
C ARG A 738 -19.47 -34.38 -33.30
N GLN A 739 -19.41 -34.23 -34.62
CA GLN A 739 -19.79 -35.30 -35.54
C GLN A 739 -18.86 -36.51 -35.43
N GLN A 740 -17.55 -36.31 -35.24
CA GLN A 740 -16.60 -37.40 -34.98
C GLN A 740 -16.85 -38.07 -33.62
N GLU A 741 -17.13 -37.30 -32.56
CA GLU A 741 -17.44 -37.82 -31.23
C GLU A 741 -18.77 -38.61 -31.22
N GLU A 742 -19.82 -38.12 -31.89
CA GLU A 742 -21.06 -38.86 -32.08
C GLU A 742 -20.87 -40.12 -32.93
N ALA A 743 -20.07 -40.07 -34.00
CA ALA A 743 -19.77 -41.24 -34.82
C ALA A 743 -19.00 -42.30 -34.02
N ALA A 744 -17.98 -41.89 -33.25
CA ALA A 744 -17.23 -42.77 -32.36
C ALA A 744 -18.12 -43.38 -31.28
N ARG A 745 -19.01 -42.59 -30.67
CA ARG A 745 -19.97 -43.08 -29.67
C ARG A 745 -20.96 -44.09 -30.27
N ARG A 746 -21.49 -43.84 -31.47
CA ARG A 746 -22.37 -44.79 -32.18
C ARG A 746 -21.63 -46.07 -32.56
N ALA A 747 -20.37 -45.99 -32.98
CA ALA A 747 -19.52 -47.16 -33.24
C ALA A 747 -19.25 -47.98 -31.97
N GLN A 748 -18.99 -47.33 -30.83
CA GLN A 748 -18.87 -47.99 -29.53
C GLN A 748 -20.18 -48.65 -29.10
N GLU A 749 -21.32 -48.01 -29.30
CA GLU A 749 -22.64 -48.59 -28.97
C GLU A 749 -22.95 -49.84 -29.83
N VAL A 750 -22.61 -49.83 -31.12
CA VAL A 750 -22.72 -51.01 -31.99
C VAL A 750 -21.80 -52.13 -31.51
N ALA A 751 -20.51 -51.83 -31.30
CA ALA A 751 -19.54 -52.82 -30.82
C ALA A 751 -19.90 -53.40 -29.44
N GLN A 752 -20.49 -52.59 -28.54
CA GLN A 752 -20.98 -53.06 -27.25
C GLN A 752 -22.18 -54.01 -27.41
N ARG A 753 -23.15 -53.69 -28.27
CA ARG A 753 -24.29 -54.57 -28.58
C ARG A 753 -23.84 -55.89 -29.22
N GLU A 754 -22.88 -55.84 -30.14
CA GLU A 754 -22.30 -57.04 -30.75
C GLU A 754 -21.56 -57.91 -29.72
N ALA A 755 -20.80 -57.30 -28.81
CA ALA A 755 -20.13 -58.02 -27.72
C ALA A 755 -21.12 -58.62 -26.71
N GLU A 756 -22.20 -57.90 -26.36
CA GLU A 756 -23.28 -58.40 -25.50
C GLU A 756 -24.04 -59.56 -26.16
N GLU A 757 -24.33 -59.49 -27.45
CA GLU A 757 -24.96 -60.59 -28.18
C GLU A 757 -24.02 -61.81 -28.29
N GLN A 758 -22.73 -61.60 -28.53
CA GLN A 758 -21.74 -62.69 -28.53
C GLN A 758 -21.65 -63.37 -27.15
N ALA A 759 -21.57 -62.58 -26.06
CA ALA A 759 -21.56 -63.10 -24.70
C ALA A 759 -22.85 -63.87 -24.36
N ARG A 760 -24.02 -63.36 -24.79
CA ARG A 760 -25.30 -64.07 -24.63
C ARG A 760 -25.33 -65.38 -25.40
N ARG A 761 -24.89 -65.41 -26.66
CA ARG A 761 -24.81 -66.62 -27.49
C ARG A 761 -23.83 -67.65 -26.89
N GLN A 762 -22.74 -67.20 -26.28
CA GLN A 762 -21.79 -68.06 -25.54
C GLN A 762 -22.46 -68.66 -24.29
N ALA A 763 -23.08 -67.84 -23.44
CA ALA A 763 -23.77 -68.31 -22.24
C ALA A 763 -24.93 -69.27 -22.56
N GLU A 764 -25.67 -69.05 -23.66
CA GLU A 764 -26.73 -69.95 -24.12
C GLU A 764 -26.16 -71.29 -24.62
N ALA A 765 -25.03 -71.27 -25.33
CA ALA A 765 -24.32 -72.49 -25.73
C ALA A 765 -23.71 -73.25 -24.54
N GLU A 766 -23.24 -72.56 -23.50
CA GLU A 766 -22.74 -73.17 -22.27
C GLU A 766 -23.87 -73.76 -21.43
N MET A 767 -24.98 -73.06 -21.23
CA MET A 767 -26.20 -73.60 -20.61
C MET A 767 -26.68 -74.85 -21.34
N ARG A 768 -26.72 -74.82 -22.68
CA ARG A 768 -27.12 -75.99 -23.48
C ARG A 768 -26.16 -77.17 -23.29
N ARG A 769 -24.84 -76.95 -23.27
CA ARG A 769 -23.86 -78.01 -22.98
C ARG A 769 -24.03 -78.58 -21.56
N ALA A 770 -24.24 -77.72 -20.57
CA ALA A 770 -24.49 -78.14 -19.19
C ALA A 770 -25.81 -78.95 -19.07
N GLN A 771 -26.85 -78.59 -19.81
CA GLN A 771 -28.08 -79.37 -19.90
C GLN A 771 -27.86 -80.72 -20.60
N GLU A 772 -27.21 -80.75 -21.77
CA GLU A 772 -26.89 -81.99 -22.50
C GLU A 772 -26.00 -82.93 -21.66
N GLU A 773 -25.12 -82.39 -20.81
CA GLU A 773 -24.34 -83.17 -19.85
C GLU A 773 -25.18 -83.64 -18.65
N ALA A 774 -26.04 -82.78 -18.09
CA ALA A 774 -26.95 -83.17 -17.00
C ALA A 774 -27.94 -84.27 -17.43
N GLU A 775 -28.47 -84.19 -18.65
CA GLU A 775 -29.32 -85.22 -19.24
C GLU A 775 -28.55 -86.53 -19.46
N ARG A 776 -27.29 -86.49 -19.92
CA ARG A 776 -26.43 -87.68 -20.00
C ARG A 776 -26.20 -88.31 -18.64
N ARG A 777 -25.85 -87.52 -17.61
CA ARG A 777 -25.65 -88.00 -16.23
C ARG A 777 -26.95 -88.58 -15.65
N ALA A 778 -28.10 -87.98 -15.94
CA ALA A 778 -29.41 -88.50 -15.53
C ALA A 778 -29.76 -89.83 -16.23
N GLN A 779 -29.50 -89.96 -17.54
CA GLN A 779 -29.66 -91.21 -18.28
C GLN A 779 -28.71 -92.31 -17.78
N GLU A 780 -27.47 -91.96 -17.42
CA GLU A 780 -26.51 -92.90 -16.85
C GLU A 780 -26.95 -93.39 -15.45
N MET A 781 -27.38 -92.49 -14.56
CA MET A 781 -27.95 -92.87 -13.27
C MET A 781 -29.22 -93.72 -13.42
N ALA A 782 -30.12 -93.38 -14.35
CA ALA A 782 -31.33 -94.15 -14.63
C ALA A 782 -30.98 -95.56 -15.15
N ARG A 783 -29.95 -95.69 -15.99
CA ARG A 783 -29.43 -96.99 -16.45
C ARG A 783 -28.85 -97.81 -15.28
N GLN A 784 -28.02 -97.20 -14.44
CA GLN A 784 -27.45 -97.86 -13.26
C GLN A 784 -28.54 -98.34 -12.29
N GLN A 785 -29.58 -97.51 -12.06
CA GLN A 785 -30.75 -97.89 -11.25
C GLN A 785 -31.54 -99.03 -11.89
N ALA A 786 -31.77 -99.02 -13.21
CA ALA A 786 -32.45 -100.11 -13.91
C ALA A 786 -31.65 -101.42 -13.87
N GLU A 787 -30.32 -101.35 -14.01
CA GLU A 787 -29.41 -102.50 -13.91
C GLU A 787 -29.37 -103.06 -12.48
N GLU A 788 -29.37 -102.20 -11.45
CA GLU A 788 -29.45 -102.63 -10.05
C GLU A 788 -30.83 -103.22 -9.72
N GLN A 789 -31.92 -102.63 -10.22
CA GLN A 789 -33.28 -103.19 -10.09
C GLN A 789 -33.39 -104.57 -10.76
N ALA A 790 -32.85 -104.72 -11.97
CA ALA A 790 -32.79 -106.01 -12.67
C ALA A 790 -31.98 -107.05 -11.88
N ARG A 791 -30.83 -106.65 -11.32
CA ARG A 791 -30.01 -107.51 -10.44
C ARG A 791 -30.76 -107.93 -9.17
N ARG A 792 -31.41 -106.99 -8.49
CA ARG A 792 -32.22 -107.25 -7.28
C ARG A 792 -33.42 -108.16 -7.60
N ALA A 793 -34.08 -107.96 -8.74
CA ALA A 793 -35.17 -108.81 -9.21
C ALA A 793 -34.70 -110.23 -9.56
N ALA A 794 -33.54 -110.37 -10.22
CA ALA A 794 -32.92 -111.67 -10.50
C ALA A 794 -32.50 -112.40 -9.20
N GLU A 795 -31.99 -111.68 -8.19
CA GLU A 795 -31.70 -112.26 -6.88
C GLU A 795 -32.99 -112.69 -6.15
N GLN A 796 -34.06 -111.90 -6.23
CA GLN A 796 -35.37 -112.28 -5.69
C GLN A 796 -35.95 -113.51 -6.41
N GLN A 797 -35.83 -113.61 -7.74
CA GLN A 797 -36.23 -114.80 -8.49
C GLN A 797 -35.39 -116.03 -8.11
N MET A 798 -34.08 -115.87 -7.92
CA MET A 798 -33.20 -116.96 -7.47
C MET A 798 -33.57 -117.43 -6.05
N ARG A 799 -33.85 -116.49 -5.12
CA ARG A 799 -34.34 -116.80 -3.77
C ARG A 799 -35.70 -117.49 -3.81
N GLN A 800 -36.63 -117.04 -4.65
CA GLN A 800 -37.94 -117.69 -4.83
C GLN A 800 -37.82 -119.10 -5.43
N GLN A 801 -36.92 -119.32 -6.39
CA GLN A 801 -36.63 -120.66 -6.92
C GLN A 801 -36.01 -121.57 -5.87
N GLN A 802 -35.08 -121.06 -5.04
CA GLN A 802 -34.51 -121.80 -3.92
C GLN A 802 -35.57 -122.13 -2.86
N GLU A 803 -36.44 -121.19 -2.49
CA GLU A 803 -37.52 -121.43 -1.52
C GLU A 803 -38.57 -122.41 -2.06
N MET A 804 -38.92 -122.33 -3.35
CA MET A 804 -39.79 -123.30 -4.02
C MET A 804 -39.16 -124.70 -4.03
N ALA A 805 -37.88 -124.82 -4.36
CA ALA A 805 -37.15 -126.09 -4.33
C ALA A 805 -37.03 -126.64 -2.90
N GLN A 806 -36.79 -125.78 -1.90
CA GLN A 806 -36.74 -126.16 -0.49
C GLN A 806 -38.10 -126.65 0.00
N ARG A 807 -39.19 -125.93 -0.30
CA ARG A 807 -40.57 -126.35 0.02
C ARG A 807 -40.93 -127.68 -0.66
N GLN A 808 -40.52 -127.89 -1.91
CA GLN A 808 -40.71 -129.17 -2.60
C GLN A 808 -39.90 -130.31 -1.96
N ALA A 809 -38.66 -130.07 -1.57
CA ALA A 809 -37.84 -131.05 -0.86
C ALA A 809 -38.39 -131.38 0.55
N GLU A 810 -38.88 -130.37 1.27
CA GLU A 810 -39.54 -130.53 2.56
C GLU A 810 -40.87 -131.29 2.43
N GLU A 811 -41.68 -131.00 1.41
CA GLU A 811 -42.92 -131.74 1.16
C GLU A 811 -42.64 -133.18 0.72
N GLN A 812 -41.61 -133.43 -0.10
CA GLN A 812 -41.16 -134.79 -0.43
C GLN A 812 -40.65 -135.54 0.81
N ALA A 813 -39.86 -134.90 1.66
CA ALA A 813 -39.39 -135.48 2.92
C ALA A 813 -40.56 -135.78 3.87
N ARG A 814 -41.55 -134.88 3.98
CA ARG A 814 -42.76 -135.09 4.77
C ARG A 814 -43.59 -136.26 4.22
N ARG A 815 -43.84 -136.32 2.91
CA ARG A 815 -44.58 -137.43 2.27
C ARG A 815 -43.85 -138.76 2.46
N ALA A 816 -42.52 -138.77 2.36
CA ALA A 816 -41.72 -139.97 2.62
C ALA A 816 -41.75 -140.40 4.10
N ALA A 817 -41.71 -139.46 5.05
CA ALA A 817 -41.85 -139.75 6.47
C ALA A 817 -43.27 -140.23 6.83
N GLU A 818 -44.31 -139.67 6.21
CA GLU A 818 -45.70 -140.09 6.37
C GLU A 818 -45.93 -141.49 5.79
N GLU A 819 -45.31 -141.82 4.65
CA GLU A 819 -45.34 -143.19 4.10
C GLU A 819 -44.54 -144.18 4.95
N GLN A 820 -43.36 -143.79 5.47
CA GLN A 820 -42.62 -144.61 6.44
C GLN A 820 -43.43 -144.85 7.73
N MET A 821 -44.11 -143.83 8.26
CA MET A 821 -44.97 -143.96 9.43
C MET A 821 -46.16 -144.89 9.15
N ARG A 822 -46.77 -144.81 7.95
CA ARG A 822 -47.85 -145.72 7.54
C ARG A 822 -47.36 -147.16 7.40
N ARG A 823 -46.20 -147.39 6.76
CA ARG A 823 -45.57 -148.72 6.65
C ARG A 823 -45.24 -149.29 8.04
N ALA A 824 -44.71 -148.48 8.96
CA ALA A 824 -44.45 -148.89 10.34
C ALA A 824 -45.74 -149.22 11.12
N GLN A 825 -46.85 -148.50 10.88
CA GLN A 825 -48.16 -148.85 11.44
C GLN A 825 -48.73 -150.14 10.84
N GLU A 826 -48.63 -150.34 9.52
CA GLU A 826 -49.04 -151.57 8.83
C GLU A 826 -48.24 -152.79 9.37
N GLU A 827 -46.93 -152.65 9.55
CA GLU A 827 -46.05 -153.68 10.10
C GLU A 827 -46.34 -153.95 11.59
N ALA A 828 -46.55 -152.91 12.41
CA ALA A 828 -46.94 -153.06 13.81
C ALA A 828 -48.33 -153.71 13.98
N GLN A 829 -49.30 -153.39 13.13
CA GLN A 829 -50.60 -154.06 13.10
C GLN A 829 -50.47 -155.54 12.69
N ARG A 830 -49.59 -155.85 11.73
CA ARG A 830 -49.31 -157.23 11.31
C ARG A 830 -48.65 -158.04 12.41
N ALA A 831 -47.66 -157.46 13.11
CA ALA A 831 -47.03 -158.07 14.27
C ALA A 831 -48.01 -158.29 15.44
N ALA A 832 -48.91 -157.33 15.69
CA ALA A 832 -49.97 -157.47 16.69
C ALA A 832 -50.99 -158.59 16.32
N ALA A 833 -51.34 -158.72 15.04
CA ALA A 833 -52.20 -159.80 14.55
C ALA A 833 -51.54 -161.18 14.68
N GLU A 834 -50.25 -161.31 14.36
CA GLU A 834 -49.49 -162.54 14.61
C GLU A 834 -49.37 -162.87 16.11
N ALA A 835 -49.11 -161.87 16.96
CA ALA A 835 -49.05 -162.07 18.41
C ALA A 835 -50.40 -162.55 18.96
N ALA A 836 -51.52 -161.99 18.48
CA ALA A 836 -52.87 -162.43 18.83
C ALA A 836 -53.15 -163.88 18.35
N GLN A 837 -52.70 -164.26 17.15
CA GLN A 837 -52.83 -165.64 16.67
C GLN A 837 -51.99 -166.62 17.50
N ARG A 838 -50.74 -166.27 17.86
CA ARG A 838 -49.90 -167.12 18.72
C ARG A 838 -50.50 -167.27 20.12
N ALA A 839 -50.99 -166.19 20.72
CA ALA A 839 -51.70 -166.24 22.01
C ALA A 839 -52.98 -167.11 21.95
N ALA A 840 -53.74 -167.04 20.85
CA ALA A 840 -54.90 -167.90 20.64
C ALA A 840 -54.52 -169.39 20.46
N GLN A 841 -53.40 -169.69 19.80
CA GLN A 841 -52.87 -171.05 19.66
C GLN A 841 -52.36 -171.61 20.99
N GLU A 842 -51.66 -170.82 21.81
CA GLU A 842 -51.25 -171.21 23.16
C GLU A 842 -52.46 -171.44 24.08
N ALA A 843 -53.48 -170.58 24.02
CA ALA A 843 -54.71 -170.76 24.78
C ALA A 843 -55.45 -172.04 24.37
N ALA A 844 -55.53 -172.33 23.07
CA ALA A 844 -56.10 -173.58 22.56
C ALA A 844 -55.31 -174.81 23.02
N MET A 845 -53.97 -174.74 23.04
CA MET A 845 -53.12 -175.84 23.50
C MET A 845 -53.32 -176.12 25.00
N ARG A 846 -53.37 -175.07 25.85
CA ARG A 846 -53.64 -175.21 27.29
C ARG A 846 -55.05 -175.77 27.56
N ALA A 847 -56.06 -175.32 26.82
CA ALA A 847 -57.41 -175.89 26.93
C ALA A 847 -57.45 -177.37 26.51
N GLN A 848 -56.63 -177.77 25.53
CA GLN A 848 -56.49 -179.17 25.13
C GLN A 848 -55.75 -180.02 26.18
N GLU A 849 -54.76 -179.46 26.87
CA GLU A 849 -54.04 -180.10 27.98
C GLU A 849 -54.91 -180.27 29.24
N GLU A 850 -55.70 -179.25 29.60
CA GLU A 850 -56.70 -179.35 30.67
C GLU A 850 -57.81 -180.36 30.34
N ALA A 851 -58.27 -180.41 29.09
CA ALA A 851 -59.22 -181.43 28.64
C ALA A 851 -58.64 -182.86 28.72
N GLN A 852 -57.35 -183.05 28.42
CA GLN A 852 -56.68 -184.34 28.60
C GLN A 852 -56.52 -184.72 30.08
N ARG A 853 -56.23 -183.76 30.98
CA ARG A 853 -56.24 -184.00 32.44
C ARG A 853 -57.62 -184.43 32.93
N ALA A 854 -58.68 -183.71 32.54
CA ALA A 854 -60.05 -184.03 32.92
C ALA A 854 -60.47 -185.43 32.40
N ALA A 855 -60.07 -185.80 31.18
CA ALA A 855 -60.30 -187.13 30.64
C ALA A 855 -59.55 -188.24 31.43
N ALA A 856 -58.33 -187.97 31.90
CA ALA A 856 -57.56 -188.90 32.72
C ALA A 856 -58.19 -189.15 34.11
N GLU A 857 -58.66 -188.10 34.79
CA GLU A 857 -59.41 -188.25 36.06
C GLU A 857 -60.74 -188.98 35.87
N ALA A 858 -61.46 -188.69 34.77
CA ALA A 858 -62.69 -189.40 34.43
C ALA A 858 -62.44 -190.91 34.20
N ALA A 859 -61.36 -191.27 33.51
CA ALA A 859 -60.96 -192.67 33.30
C ALA A 859 -60.63 -193.39 34.63
N GLN A 860 -59.96 -192.72 35.57
CA GLN A 860 -59.67 -193.30 36.89
C GLN A 860 -60.94 -193.51 37.73
N ARG A 861 -61.92 -192.60 37.67
CA ARG A 861 -63.22 -192.78 38.35
C ARG A 861 -64.02 -193.94 37.74
N ALA A 862 -64.05 -194.05 36.40
CA ALA A 862 -64.72 -195.16 35.72
C ALA A 862 -64.11 -196.53 36.07
N ALA A 863 -62.78 -196.61 36.23
CA ALA A 863 -62.09 -197.83 36.66
C ALA A 863 -62.47 -198.25 38.10
N ALA A 864 -62.71 -197.30 39.00
CA ALA A 864 -63.15 -197.58 40.37
C ALA A 864 -64.59 -198.11 40.43
N GLU A 865 -65.53 -197.51 39.69
CA GLU A 865 -66.92 -198.00 39.64
C GLU A 865 -67.03 -199.38 38.99
N ALA A 866 -66.23 -199.67 37.96
CA ALA A 866 -66.20 -200.99 37.32
C ALA A 866 -65.80 -202.11 38.30
N ALA A 867 -64.84 -201.85 39.19
CA ALA A 867 -64.42 -202.79 40.22
C ALA A 867 -65.50 -203.08 41.27
N GLN A 868 -66.38 -202.11 41.58
CA GLN A 868 -67.51 -202.35 42.49
C GLN A 868 -68.63 -203.16 41.83
N ARG A 869 -69.01 -202.87 40.57
CA ARG A 869 -70.06 -203.65 39.88
C ARG A 869 -69.67 -205.12 39.71
N ALA A 870 -68.39 -205.40 39.46
CA ALA A 870 -67.84 -206.75 39.39
C ALA A 870 -67.95 -207.55 40.70
N ALA A 871 -68.17 -206.89 41.85
CA ALA A 871 -68.35 -207.54 43.14
C ALA A 871 -69.83 -207.80 43.49
N GLU A 872 -70.77 -207.04 42.93
CA GLU A 872 -72.20 -207.09 43.31
C GLU A 872 -73.02 -208.06 42.44
N GLU A 873 -72.62 -208.28 41.18
CA GLU A 873 -73.28 -209.24 40.27
C GLU A 873 -72.98 -210.72 40.61
N ALA A 874 -72.01 -210.98 41.48
CA ALA A 874 -71.55 -212.33 41.85
C ALA A 874 -72.47 -213.11 42.83
N ALA A 875 -73.66 -212.59 43.16
CA ALA A 875 -74.35 -212.93 44.42
C ALA A 875 -75.79 -213.50 44.32
N ARG A 876 -76.35 -213.85 43.15
CA ARG A 876 -77.79 -214.21 43.05
C ARG A 876 -78.22 -215.31 42.04
N ASN A 877 -78.03 -216.58 42.46
CA ASN A 877 -78.64 -217.86 41.96
C ASN A 877 -78.12 -218.40 40.58
N GLN A 878 -77.56 -219.62 40.39
CA GLN A 878 -77.79 -221.05 40.82
C GLN A 878 -78.71 -221.88 39.87
N PRO A 879 -78.63 -223.25 39.76
CA PRO A 879 -77.86 -224.26 40.54
C PRO A 879 -77.20 -225.51 39.83
N GLN A 880 -76.27 -226.20 40.55
CA GLN A 880 -75.90 -227.67 40.59
C GLN A 880 -75.06 -228.39 39.45
N PRO A 881 -74.16 -229.38 39.77
CA PRO A 881 -73.12 -229.92 38.84
C PRO A 881 -72.98 -231.49 38.68
N PRO A 882 -72.09 -232.00 37.77
CA PRO A 882 -71.80 -233.46 37.54
C PRO A 882 -70.41 -233.99 38.05
N PRO A 883 -70.06 -235.30 37.89
CA PRO A 883 -68.88 -235.95 38.54
C PRO A 883 -67.77 -236.51 37.55
N PRO A 884 -66.96 -237.57 37.82
CA PRO A 884 -65.50 -237.43 38.06
C PRO A 884 -64.54 -238.23 37.14
N GLY A 885 -63.22 -237.99 37.22
CA GLY A 885 -62.19 -238.98 36.86
C GLY A 885 -60.86 -238.43 36.29
N THR A 886 -59.74 -239.07 36.70
CA THR A 886 -58.31 -238.85 36.32
C THR A 886 -57.70 -237.47 36.58
#